data_AF-A0A2N2TGU2-F1
#
_entry.id   AF-A0A2N2TGU2-F1
#
_cell.length_a   1.000
_cell.length_b   1.000
_cell.length_c   1.000
_cell.angle_alpha   90.00
_cell.angle_beta   90.00
_cell.angle_gamma   90.00
#
_symmetry.space_group_name_H-M   'P 1'
#
loop_
_entity.id
_entity.type
_entity.pdbx_description
1 polymer ?
#
loop_
_entity_poly.entity_id
_entity_poly.type
_entity_poly.pdbx_seq_one_letter_code
_entity_poly.pdbx_strand_id
1 'polypeptide(L)'
;MRLPFLAVLTAIVLSAAAYWPGLHGGFFFDDAPNILQDEGVRMESLSVTSLREALGSGLSGPSGRPVAQLSFALNHYFNGGFDPFAFKATNLVIHALAGLLVFFLGLRLVGAGAPQLERGRVQAAAAILAALWLLHPLQLTTVLYAVQRMTGLAALFLFAALLLHVQGREGGGRAGLLRLALAWGLLWPLSFLSKETGVLFPLFALAWELILGPRTHGRFDRFARVLAVLVGLTFAAGAIYAALPAGQWLWAGYDFRSFSPAERLLTEGRVLWFYLGLALLPRLEAFSLHHDDFALSTGLLVPWTTLLAWAGLAGLVWLALRLRAKAPMASFGIAWFLIGHLLESTVLPLELVHEHRNYVPLFGVLLALASALPQALAAPGPRKTLCITLAAVGLGYCGFVTALRAHQFGDETRRSQIEVQHHPDSARAHYEAGRAVAMLDQSADAEGPTYFFARTHFERAGELDPGFKLGWLGLMHLSCRAGKPVEAVWTEALGRRLRETPLGPGDQSMMFNLKEMAIAGALCVERADVESLFAAARANPLVTRSVRAKLHSWLADYLVLGARDAAAARAELDLSLAIAPYNPSNRLKRAQLALLLGQHEEARGMLAELSAAKLNRPERETYAQMQACLESQNASACIAK
;
A
#
# COMPACT_ATOMS: atom_id res chain seq x y z
N MET A 1 17.94 -7.84 34.75
CA MET A 1 17.80 -8.00 33.27
C MET A 1 16.71 -8.99 32.86
N ARG A 2 16.41 -10.05 33.63
CA ARG A 2 15.47 -11.11 33.19
C ARG A 2 13.99 -10.66 33.08
N LEU A 3 13.45 -9.91 34.04
CA LEU A 3 12.02 -9.59 34.09
C LEU A 3 11.51 -8.70 32.93
N PRO A 4 12.17 -7.60 32.54
CA PRO A 4 11.68 -6.74 31.46
C PRO A 4 11.82 -7.39 30.08
N PHE A 5 12.84 -8.21 29.89
CA PHE A 5 12.99 -9.01 28.68
C PHE A 5 11.89 -10.06 28.57
N LEU A 6 11.58 -10.74 29.69
CA LEU A 6 10.45 -11.66 29.76
C LEU A 6 9.12 -10.96 29.43
N ALA A 7 8.91 -9.74 29.93
CA ALA A 7 7.70 -8.96 29.62
C ALA A 7 7.54 -8.67 28.12
N VAL A 8 8.63 -8.36 27.41
CA VAL A 8 8.59 -8.17 25.95
C VAL A 8 8.34 -9.49 25.23
N LEU A 9 8.93 -10.60 25.66
CA LEU A 9 8.63 -11.92 25.11
C LEU A 9 7.16 -12.29 25.32
N THR A 10 6.60 -12.02 26.51
CA THR A 10 5.17 -12.19 26.78
C THR A 10 4.33 -11.33 25.84
N ALA A 11 4.70 -10.07 25.63
CA ALA A 11 3.98 -9.19 24.69
C ALA A 11 4.04 -9.70 23.24
N ILE A 12 5.16 -10.29 22.81
CA ILE A 12 5.28 -10.93 21.50
C ILE A 12 4.35 -12.15 21.39
N VAL A 13 4.30 -13.00 22.42
CA VAL A 13 3.39 -14.16 22.44
C VAL A 13 1.93 -13.70 22.43
N LEU A 14 1.58 -12.68 23.20
CA LEU A 14 0.23 -12.11 23.21
C LEU A 14 -0.14 -11.46 21.87
N SER A 15 0.81 -10.77 21.23
CA SER A 15 0.62 -10.19 19.89
C SER A 15 0.38 -11.30 18.87
N ALA A 16 1.18 -12.37 18.89
CA ALA A 16 0.98 -13.51 18.01
C ALA A 16 -0.39 -14.18 18.22
N ALA A 17 -0.81 -14.36 19.48
CA ALA A 17 -2.12 -14.89 19.82
C ALA A 17 -3.26 -13.98 19.32
N ALA A 18 -3.13 -12.66 19.47
CA ALA A 18 -4.11 -11.70 18.99
C ALA A 18 -4.23 -11.72 17.46
N TYR A 19 -3.12 -11.84 16.73
CA TYR A 19 -3.11 -11.87 15.27
C TYR A 19 -3.50 -13.23 14.66
N TRP A 20 -3.46 -14.32 15.44
CA TRP A 20 -3.65 -15.68 14.95
C TRP A 20 -4.89 -15.91 14.09
N PRO A 21 -6.10 -15.42 14.47
CA PRO A 21 -7.29 -15.61 13.64
C PRO A 21 -7.15 -14.98 12.24
N GLY A 22 -6.47 -13.84 12.16
CA GLY A 22 -6.32 -13.07 10.93
C GLY A 22 -5.35 -13.68 9.91
N LEU A 23 -4.48 -14.61 10.36
CA LEU A 23 -3.58 -15.32 9.47
C LEU A 23 -4.33 -16.23 8.48
N HIS A 24 -5.54 -16.67 8.82
CA HIS A 24 -6.34 -17.58 8.00
C HIS A 24 -7.14 -16.88 6.89
N GLY A 25 -7.21 -15.54 6.90
CA GLY A 25 -7.87 -14.79 5.83
C GLY A 25 -7.10 -14.86 4.51
N GLY A 26 -7.79 -14.68 3.38
CA GLY A 26 -7.19 -14.65 2.05
C GLY A 26 -6.33 -13.41 1.77
N PHE A 27 -5.72 -13.38 0.59
CA PHE A 27 -5.14 -12.16 -0.01
C PHE A 27 -6.26 -11.21 -0.40
N PHE A 28 -6.03 -9.90 -0.31
CA PHE A 28 -7.03 -8.91 -0.67
C PHE A 28 -6.40 -7.64 -1.24
N PHE A 29 -7.23 -6.87 -1.96
CA PHE A 29 -6.86 -5.54 -2.46
C PHE A 29 -5.54 -5.56 -3.29
N ASP A 30 -4.52 -4.77 -2.95
CA ASP A 30 -3.27 -4.69 -3.74
C ASP A 30 -2.36 -5.91 -3.59
N ASP A 31 -2.73 -6.93 -2.80
CA ASP A 31 -2.01 -8.22 -2.79
C ASP A 31 -2.07 -8.89 -4.18
N ALA A 32 -3.19 -8.77 -4.90
CA ALA A 32 -3.35 -9.39 -6.20
C ALA A 32 -2.32 -8.88 -7.24
N PRO A 33 -2.26 -7.57 -7.57
CA PRO A 33 -1.31 -7.06 -8.57
C PRO A 33 0.15 -7.12 -8.13
N ASN A 34 0.45 -7.05 -6.82
CA ASN A 34 1.84 -6.97 -6.33
C ASN A 34 2.44 -8.32 -5.90
N ILE A 35 1.63 -9.35 -5.73
CA ILE A 35 2.09 -10.68 -5.26
C ILE A 35 1.60 -11.77 -6.21
N LEU A 36 0.29 -11.88 -6.44
CA LEU A 36 -0.28 -13.03 -7.14
C LEU A 36 -0.08 -13.00 -8.67
N GLN A 37 -0.15 -11.79 -9.23
CA GLN A 37 -0.05 -11.52 -10.66
C GLN A 37 1.38 -11.12 -11.09
N ASP A 38 2.27 -10.81 -10.14
CA ASP A 38 3.66 -10.51 -10.44
C ASP A 38 4.43 -11.82 -10.71
N GLU A 39 4.82 -12.02 -11.97
CA GLU A 39 5.59 -13.19 -12.40
C GLU A 39 6.95 -13.32 -11.69
N GLY A 40 7.58 -12.20 -11.31
CA GLY A 40 8.87 -12.25 -10.61
C GLY A 40 8.77 -12.77 -9.17
N VAL A 41 7.57 -12.76 -8.58
CA VAL A 41 7.31 -13.37 -7.26
C VAL A 41 7.18 -14.89 -7.38
N ARG A 42 6.81 -15.43 -8.55
CA ARG A 42 6.69 -16.88 -8.80
C ARG A 42 8.05 -17.55 -8.97
N MET A 43 8.81 -17.59 -7.88
CA MET A 43 10.14 -18.19 -7.86
C MET A 43 10.08 -19.71 -7.72
N GLU A 44 10.60 -20.41 -8.73
CA GLU A 44 10.68 -21.88 -8.78
C GLU A 44 12.07 -22.42 -8.41
N SER A 45 13.11 -21.57 -8.44
CA SER A 45 14.49 -21.96 -8.11
C SER A 45 15.26 -20.82 -7.44
N LEU A 46 16.29 -21.16 -6.65
CA LEU A 46 17.23 -20.18 -6.07
C LEU A 46 18.37 -19.79 -7.01
N SER A 47 18.12 -19.80 -8.33
CA SER A 47 19.12 -19.40 -9.31
C SER A 47 19.40 -17.89 -9.26
N VAL A 48 20.59 -17.47 -9.69
CA VAL A 48 20.94 -16.04 -9.79
C VAL A 48 19.95 -15.29 -10.70
N THR A 49 19.46 -15.95 -11.75
CA THR A 49 18.47 -15.39 -12.66
C THR A 49 17.15 -15.12 -11.93
N SER A 50 16.61 -16.12 -11.24
CA SER A 50 15.35 -15.98 -10.50
C SER A 50 15.44 -14.92 -9.39
N LEU A 51 16.59 -14.82 -8.71
CA LEU A 51 16.83 -13.76 -7.72
C LEU A 51 16.85 -12.37 -8.36
N ARG A 52 17.47 -12.21 -9.53
CA ARG A 52 17.49 -10.94 -10.28
C ARG A 52 16.11 -10.56 -10.81
N GLU A 53 15.35 -11.54 -11.30
CA GLU A 53 13.97 -11.34 -11.76
C GLU A 53 13.10 -10.83 -10.61
N ALA A 54 13.13 -11.49 -9.44
CA ALA A 54 12.39 -11.06 -8.25
C ALA A 54 12.80 -9.65 -7.78
N LEU A 55 14.09 -9.32 -7.79
CA LEU A 55 14.56 -7.98 -7.43
C LEU A 55 14.09 -6.91 -8.43
N GLY A 56 13.89 -7.26 -9.69
CA GLY A 56 13.51 -6.33 -10.77
C GLY A 56 12.02 -6.29 -11.09
N SER A 57 11.18 -7.10 -10.43
CA SER A 57 9.79 -7.30 -10.85
C SER A 57 8.80 -6.25 -10.35
N GLY A 58 9.17 -5.54 -9.28
CA GLY A 58 8.21 -4.74 -8.55
C GLY A 58 7.62 -3.57 -9.34
N LEU A 59 6.30 -3.52 -9.34
CA LEU A 59 5.48 -2.50 -10.01
C LEU A 59 5.08 -1.34 -9.07
N SER A 60 5.27 -1.52 -7.77
CA SER A 60 4.85 -0.58 -6.73
C SER A 60 5.90 0.50 -6.45
N GLY A 61 5.52 1.75 -6.66
CA GLY A 61 6.36 2.92 -6.38
C GLY A 61 7.52 3.08 -7.36
N PRO A 62 8.20 4.24 -7.35
CA PRO A 62 9.27 4.54 -8.29
C PRO A 62 10.52 3.67 -8.10
N SER A 63 10.70 3.05 -6.92
CA SER A 63 11.85 2.21 -6.63
C SER A 63 11.69 0.73 -7.04
N GLY A 64 10.46 0.29 -7.31
CA GLY A 64 10.13 -1.14 -7.48
C GLY A 64 10.25 -1.98 -6.20
N ARG A 65 10.71 -1.41 -5.07
CA ARG A 65 10.78 -2.06 -3.75
C ARG A 65 11.45 -3.45 -3.77
N PRO A 66 12.68 -3.56 -4.31
CA PRO A 66 13.34 -4.83 -4.61
C PRO A 66 13.49 -5.75 -3.39
N VAL A 67 13.73 -5.20 -2.19
CA VAL A 67 13.91 -6.02 -0.98
C VAL A 67 12.59 -6.70 -0.58
N ALA A 68 11.46 -6.00 -0.74
CA ALA A 68 10.16 -6.58 -0.47
C ALA A 68 9.80 -7.63 -1.51
N GLN A 69 10.04 -7.37 -2.80
CA GLN A 69 9.76 -8.33 -3.87
C GLN A 69 10.55 -9.61 -3.72
N LEU A 70 11.86 -9.50 -3.45
CA LEU A 70 12.67 -10.67 -3.14
C LEU A 70 12.13 -11.44 -1.93
N SER A 71 11.66 -10.74 -0.89
CA SER A 71 11.08 -11.41 0.28
C SER A 71 9.77 -12.15 -0.03
N PHE A 72 8.93 -11.64 -0.94
CA PHE A 72 7.72 -12.36 -1.40
C PHE A 72 8.10 -13.58 -2.22
N ALA A 73 9.06 -13.43 -3.13
CA ALA A 73 9.52 -14.51 -4.00
C ALA A 73 10.17 -15.65 -3.21
N LEU A 74 10.99 -15.33 -2.21
CA LEU A 74 11.53 -16.33 -1.29
C LEU A 74 10.43 -17.01 -0.48
N ASN A 75 9.42 -16.27 -0.05
CA ASN A 75 8.30 -16.87 0.68
C ASN A 75 7.49 -17.83 -0.19
N HIS A 76 7.25 -17.47 -1.45
CA HIS A 76 6.63 -18.35 -2.45
C HIS A 76 7.45 -19.63 -2.64
N TYR A 77 8.76 -19.49 -2.86
CA TYR A 77 9.68 -20.60 -3.07
C TYR A 77 9.68 -21.60 -1.89
N PHE A 78 9.83 -21.11 -0.66
CA PHE A 78 9.92 -21.98 0.52
C PHE A 78 8.59 -22.65 0.90
N ASN A 79 7.45 -22.09 0.48
CA ASN A 79 6.13 -22.66 0.76
C ASN A 79 5.57 -23.51 -0.39
N GLY A 80 6.23 -23.52 -1.55
CA GLY A 80 5.72 -24.18 -2.75
C GLY A 80 4.49 -23.51 -3.36
N GLY A 81 4.30 -22.20 -3.14
CA GLY A 81 3.17 -21.45 -3.71
C GLY A 81 2.72 -20.24 -2.92
N PHE A 82 1.58 -19.68 -3.32
CA PHE A 82 0.93 -18.55 -2.67
C PHE A 82 0.01 -19.01 -1.53
N ASP A 83 0.59 -19.34 -0.38
CA ASP A 83 -0.17 -19.61 0.85
C ASP A 83 -0.41 -18.31 1.65
N PRO A 84 -1.67 -17.81 1.78
CA PRO A 84 -1.95 -16.59 2.52
C PRO A 84 -1.48 -16.65 3.98
N PHE A 85 -1.63 -17.82 4.62
CA PHE A 85 -1.26 -18.00 6.02
C PHE A 85 0.24 -17.76 6.22
N ALA A 86 1.08 -18.45 5.45
CA ALA A 86 2.52 -18.31 5.58
C ALA A 86 3.02 -16.93 5.17
N PHE A 87 2.39 -16.26 4.20
CA PHE A 87 2.75 -14.87 3.85
C PHE A 87 2.47 -13.90 5.01
N LYS A 88 1.32 -14.01 5.68
CA LYS A 88 0.96 -13.20 6.83
C LYS A 88 1.75 -13.58 8.08
N ALA A 89 2.08 -14.86 8.25
CA ALA A 89 2.94 -15.34 9.34
C ALA A 89 4.35 -14.73 9.25
N THR A 90 4.93 -14.63 8.04
CA THR A 90 6.19 -13.91 7.83
C THR A 90 6.09 -12.44 8.24
N ASN A 91 4.98 -11.76 7.92
CA ASN A 91 4.76 -10.37 8.35
C ASN A 91 4.66 -10.26 9.88
N LEU A 92 4.00 -11.21 10.54
CA LEU A 92 3.93 -11.28 12.00
C LEU A 92 5.30 -11.49 12.64
N VAL A 93 6.16 -12.31 12.05
CA VAL A 93 7.57 -12.46 12.50
C VAL A 93 8.33 -11.14 12.34
N ILE A 94 8.18 -10.46 11.20
CA ILE A 94 8.78 -9.13 10.98
C ILE A 94 8.27 -8.13 12.03
N HIS A 95 6.97 -8.17 12.36
CA HIS A 95 6.38 -7.34 13.40
C HIS A 95 6.96 -7.61 14.79
N ALA A 96 7.12 -8.89 15.17
CA ALA A 96 7.76 -9.27 16.43
C ALA A 96 9.21 -8.81 16.51
N LEU A 97 10.00 -8.97 15.44
CA LEU A 97 11.38 -8.50 15.36
C LEU A 97 11.46 -6.96 15.44
N ALA A 98 10.55 -6.24 14.78
CA ALA A 98 10.45 -4.80 14.89
C ALA A 98 10.09 -4.37 16.34
N GLY A 99 9.19 -5.09 17.02
CA GLY A 99 8.87 -4.86 18.43
C GLY A 99 10.06 -5.06 19.37
N LEU A 100 10.93 -6.04 19.11
CA LEU A 100 12.20 -6.20 19.84
C LEU A 100 13.12 -4.99 19.63
N LEU A 101 13.24 -4.48 18.40
CA LEU A 101 14.03 -3.29 18.12
C LEU A 101 13.42 -2.04 18.77
N VAL A 102 12.10 -1.91 18.79
CA VAL A 102 11.36 -0.86 19.51
C VAL A 102 11.70 -0.90 21.00
N PHE A 103 11.76 -2.08 21.62
CA PHE A 103 12.21 -2.22 23.00
C PHE A 103 13.66 -1.75 23.19
N PHE A 104 14.61 -2.22 22.38
CA PHE A 104 16.02 -1.85 22.52
C PHE A 104 16.28 -0.38 22.24
N LEU A 105 15.60 0.20 21.25
CA LEU A 105 15.65 1.63 20.97
C LEU A 105 15.01 2.41 22.12
N GLY A 106 13.84 1.97 22.60
CA GLY A 106 13.16 2.53 23.78
C GLY A 106 14.06 2.58 25.01
N LEU A 107 14.83 1.52 25.30
CA LEU A 107 15.79 1.51 26.41
C LEU A 107 16.81 2.66 26.32
N ARG A 108 17.32 2.92 25.11
CA ARG A 108 18.31 4.00 24.88
C ARG A 108 17.65 5.37 24.97
N LEU A 109 16.51 5.57 24.32
CA LEU A 109 15.83 6.86 24.28
C LEU A 109 15.24 7.26 25.64
N VAL A 110 14.62 6.32 26.35
CA VAL A 110 14.11 6.55 27.72
C VAL A 110 15.27 6.80 28.69
N GLY A 111 16.36 6.03 28.58
CA GLY A 111 17.56 6.24 29.38
C GLY A 111 18.19 7.62 29.16
N ALA A 112 18.31 8.06 27.91
CA ALA A 112 18.84 9.38 27.56
C ALA A 112 17.97 10.54 28.07
N GLY A 113 16.65 10.35 28.09
CA GLY A 113 15.70 11.37 28.54
C GLY A 113 15.57 11.48 30.05
N ALA A 114 15.83 10.40 30.79
CA ALA A 114 15.68 10.33 32.24
C ALA A 114 16.92 9.70 32.92
N PRO A 115 18.11 10.32 32.81
CA PRO A 115 19.37 9.74 33.28
C PRO A 115 19.45 9.54 34.80
N GLN A 116 18.63 10.27 35.56
CA GLN A 116 18.59 10.25 37.03
C GLN A 116 17.81 9.04 37.60
N LEU A 117 17.10 8.28 36.76
CA LEU A 117 16.20 7.22 37.22
C LEU A 117 16.87 5.84 37.27
N GLU A 118 16.39 5.01 38.19
CA GLU A 118 16.82 3.62 38.32
C GLU A 118 16.62 2.83 37.02
N ARG A 119 17.64 2.06 36.65
CA ARG A 119 17.67 1.24 35.42
C ARG A 119 16.44 0.33 35.26
N GLY A 120 15.88 -0.18 36.37
CA GLY A 120 14.68 -1.02 36.34
C GLY A 120 13.45 -0.28 35.82
N ARG A 121 13.30 1.01 36.15
CA ARG A 121 12.16 1.84 35.70
C ARG A 121 12.26 2.20 34.22
N VAL A 122 13.48 2.48 33.75
CA VAL A 122 13.76 2.67 32.32
C VAL A 122 13.41 1.39 31.54
N GLN A 123 13.81 0.23 32.06
CA GLN A 123 13.49 -1.06 31.44
C GLN A 123 11.98 -1.35 31.41
N ALA A 124 11.26 -1.08 32.51
CA ALA A 124 9.81 -1.24 32.55
C ALA A 124 9.10 -0.31 31.55
N ALA A 125 9.51 0.96 31.47
CA ALA A 125 8.91 1.91 30.54
C ALA A 125 9.17 1.53 29.07
N ALA A 126 10.38 1.08 28.73
CA ALA A 126 10.69 0.58 27.40
C ALA A 126 9.90 -0.69 27.06
N ALA A 127 9.70 -1.59 28.02
CA ALA A 127 8.90 -2.81 27.83
C ALA A 127 7.41 -2.47 27.60
N ILE A 128 6.84 -1.55 28.37
CA ILE A 128 5.46 -1.07 28.20
C ILE A 128 5.29 -0.37 26.83
N LEU A 129 6.25 0.48 26.43
CA LEU A 129 6.27 1.10 25.10
C LEU A 129 6.23 0.05 23.99
N ALA A 130 7.11 -0.96 24.05
CA ALA A 130 7.16 -2.02 23.05
C ALA A 130 5.89 -2.89 23.05
N ALA A 131 5.36 -3.22 24.22
CA ALA A 131 4.14 -4.01 24.35
C ALA A 131 2.91 -3.25 23.80
N LEU A 132 2.79 -1.96 24.12
CA LEU A 132 1.74 -1.11 23.55
C LEU A 132 1.86 -1.03 22.04
N TRP A 133 3.07 -0.85 21.49
CA TRP A 133 3.30 -0.78 20.06
C TRP A 133 2.99 -2.11 19.33
N LEU A 134 3.37 -3.26 19.92
CA LEU A 134 3.12 -4.61 19.38
C LEU A 134 1.64 -5.02 19.39
N LEU A 135 0.87 -4.49 20.35
CA LEU A 135 -0.54 -4.81 20.52
C LEU A 135 -1.46 -3.72 19.94
N HIS A 136 -0.91 -2.65 19.35
CA HIS A 136 -1.71 -1.52 18.95
C HIS A 136 -2.54 -1.81 17.67
N PRO A 137 -3.87 -1.53 17.66
CA PRO A 137 -4.73 -1.85 16.53
C PRO A 137 -4.30 -1.25 15.18
N LEU A 138 -3.72 -0.04 15.18
CA LEU A 138 -3.18 0.61 13.97
C LEU A 138 -2.17 -0.25 13.18
N GLN A 139 -1.50 -1.21 13.83
CA GLN A 139 -0.49 -2.03 13.17
C GLN A 139 -1.07 -3.15 12.32
N LEU A 140 -2.38 -3.40 12.43
CA LEU A 140 -3.02 -4.56 11.81
C LEU A 140 -2.83 -4.64 10.31
N THR A 141 -3.03 -3.53 9.59
CA THR A 141 -2.86 -3.51 8.14
C THR A 141 -1.40 -3.63 7.71
N THR A 142 -0.41 -3.49 8.60
CA THR A 142 0.99 -3.83 8.25
C THR A 142 1.27 -5.33 8.41
N VAL A 143 0.52 -6.00 9.30
CA VAL A 143 0.70 -7.43 9.61
C VAL A 143 -0.14 -8.30 8.68
N LEU A 144 -1.45 -8.04 8.58
CA LEU A 144 -2.40 -8.93 7.91
C LEU A 144 -2.68 -8.59 6.45
N TYR A 145 -2.25 -7.42 5.97
CA TYR A 145 -2.27 -7.08 4.55
C TYR A 145 -0.92 -7.48 3.95
N ALA A 146 -0.86 -8.57 3.17
CA ALA A 146 0.39 -9.26 2.89
C ALA A 146 1.43 -8.35 2.21
N VAL A 147 1.00 -7.54 1.23
CA VAL A 147 1.82 -6.59 0.48
C VAL A 147 2.45 -5.51 1.37
N GLN A 148 1.84 -5.20 2.52
CA GLN A 148 2.40 -4.24 3.47
C GLN A 148 3.60 -4.78 4.26
N ARG A 149 4.09 -5.99 3.95
CA ARG A 149 5.46 -6.42 4.26
C ARG A 149 6.50 -5.38 3.87
N MET A 150 6.27 -4.64 2.78
CA MET A 150 7.09 -3.50 2.36
C MET A 150 7.26 -2.48 3.49
N THR A 151 6.15 -2.10 4.13
CA THR A 151 6.12 -1.18 5.29
C THR A 151 6.79 -1.83 6.51
N GLY A 152 6.50 -3.11 6.79
CA GLY A 152 7.09 -3.84 7.90
C GLY A 152 8.62 -3.97 7.82
N LEU A 153 9.16 -4.35 6.66
CA LEU A 153 10.61 -4.46 6.41
C LEU A 153 11.29 -3.09 6.45
N ALA A 154 10.68 -2.07 5.82
CA ALA A 154 11.21 -0.71 5.85
C ALA A 154 11.37 -0.22 7.30
N ALA A 155 10.37 -0.45 8.15
CA ALA A 155 10.41 -0.10 9.56
C ALA A 155 11.42 -0.94 10.36
N LEU A 156 11.48 -2.26 10.13
CA LEU A 156 12.46 -3.15 10.76
C LEU A 156 13.90 -2.64 10.55
N PHE A 157 14.26 -2.38 9.29
CA PHE A 157 15.59 -1.88 8.95
C PHE A 157 15.81 -0.44 9.43
N LEU A 158 14.79 0.42 9.43
CA LEU A 158 14.89 1.78 9.97
C LEU A 158 15.14 1.79 11.48
N PHE A 159 14.40 0.99 12.26
CA PHE A 159 14.61 0.87 13.70
C PHE A 159 15.98 0.29 14.02
N ALA A 160 16.44 -0.71 13.25
CA ALA A 160 17.77 -1.29 13.40
C ALA A 160 18.87 -0.28 13.08
N ALA A 161 18.74 0.45 11.96
CA ALA A 161 19.68 1.50 11.57
C ALA A 161 19.75 2.59 12.65
N LEU A 162 18.61 3.02 13.19
CA LEU A 162 18.60 4.05 14.22
C LEU A 162 19.15 3.56 15.55
N LEU A 163 18.85 2.33 15.96
CA LEU A 163 19.44 1.72 17.15
C LEU A 163 20.97 1.69 17.05
N LEU A 164 21.50 1.26 15.91
CA LEU A 164 22.95 1.24 15.67
C LEU A 164 23.54 2.65 15.55
N HIS A 165 22.82 3.60 14.96
CA HIS A 165 23.22 5.00 14.95
C HIS A 165 23.40 5.52 16.38
N VAL A 166 22.39 5.40 17.23
CA VAL A 166 22.44 5.83 18.64
C VAL A 166 23.60 5.17 19.38
N GLN A 167 23.73 3.83 19.28
CA GLN A 167 24.83 3.10 19.92
C GLN A 167 26.22 3.47 19.39
N GLY A 168 26.31 3.79 18.09
CA GLY A 168 27.54 4.21 17.44
C GLY A 168 28.02 5.56 17.96
N ARG A 169 27.07 6.48 18.16
CA ARG A 169 27.31 7.82 18.70
C ARG A 169 27.62 7.81 20.19
N GLU A 170 26.99 6.92 20.97
CA GLU A 170 27.26 6.76 22.41
C GLU A 170 28.60 6.07 22.69
N GLY A 171 28.98 5.06 21.90
CA GLY A 171 30.13 4.20 22.21
C GLY A 171 31.49 4.72 21.73
N GLY A 172 31.53 5.57 20.71
CA GLY A 172 32.77 6.06 20.10
C GLY A 172 33.73 4.97 19.57
N GLY A 173 34.93 5.37 19.14
CA GLY A 173 35.99 4.46 18.71
C GLY A 173 35.65 3.58 17.48
N ARG A 174 36.42 2.51 17.27
CA ARG A 174 36.25 1.59 16.11
C ARG A 174 34.89 0.90 16.11
N ALA A 175 34.42 0.45 17.27
CA ALA A 175 33.12 -0.20 17.40
C ALA A 175 31.97 0.77 17.09
N GLY A 176 32.07 2.04 17.51
CA GLY A 176 31.09 3.06 17.18
C GLY A 176 31.05 3.36 15.68
N LEU A 177 32.22 3.48 15.05
CA LEU A 177 32.35 3.65 13.59
C LEU A 177 31.76 2.48 12.81
N LEU A 178 32.00 1.23 13.23
CA LEU A 178 31.42 0.05 12.59
C LEU A 178 29.89 0.05 12.68
N ARG A 179 29.32 0.42 13.83
CA ARG A 179 27.85 0.54 13.99
C ARG A 179 27.28 1.62 13.08
N LEU A 180 27.95 2.77 12.97
CA LEU A 180 27.54 3.83 12.05
C LEU A 180 27.65 3.38 10.58
N ALA A 181 28.73 2.70 10.21
CA ALA A 181 28.89 2.15 8.87
C ALA A 181 27.78 1.14 8.53
N LEU A 182 27.43 0.26 9.46
CA LEU A 182 26.34 -0.71 9.28
C LEU A 182 24.96 -0.02 9.19
N ALA A 183 24.73 1.00 10.03
CA ALA A 183 23.48 1.78 10.02
C ALA A 183 23.27 2.51 8.69
N TRP A 184 24.26 3.31 8.27
CA TRP A 184 24.15 4.18 7.09
C TRP A 184 24.45 3.45 5.78
N GLY A 185 25.34 2.46 5.78
CA GLY A 185 25.82 1.78 4.57
C GLY A 185 25.06 0.50 4.20
N LEU A 186 24.31 -0.11 5.13
CA LEU A 186 23.54 -1.33 4.85
C LEU A 186 22.07 -1.21 5.26
N LEU A 187 21.80 -0.94 6.54
CA LEU A 187 20.43 -1.01 7.05
C LEU A 187 19.54 0.11 6.50
N TRP A 188 20.04 1.34 6.41
CA TRP A 188 19.27 2.43 5.80
C TRP A 188 18.95 2.16 4.32
N PRO A 189 19.91 1.76 3.46
CA PRO A 189 19.59 1.33 2.10
C PRO A 189 18.54 0.22 2.04
N LEU A 190 18.65 -0.83 2.88
CA LEU A 190 17.64 -1.90 2.93
C LEU A 190 16.25 -1.38 3.33
N SER A 191 16.18 -0.40 4.23
CA SER A 191 14.93 0.26 4.59
C SER A 191 14.30 0.97 3.38
N PHE A 192 15.07 1.80 2.69
CA PHE A 192 14.62 2.53 1.50
C PHE A 192 14.22 1.60 0.35
N LEU A 193 14.99 0.54 0.11
CA LEU A 193 14.73 -0.46 -0.92
C LEU A 193 13.59 -1.42 -0.57
N SER A 194 13.10 -1.42 0.68
CA SER A 194 11.87 -2.11 1.07
C SER A 194 10.64 -1.25 0.82
N LYS A 195 10.75 0.06 1.09
CA LYS A 195 9.73 1.08 0.82
C LYS A 195 10.36 2.47 0.84
N GLU A 196 9.86 3.37 -0.01
CA GLU A 196 10.38 4.73 -0.16
C GLU A 196 10.42 5.53 1.15
N THR A 197 9.55 5.21 2.12
CA THR A 197 9.53 5.81 3.47
C THR A 197 10.86 5.66 4.23
N GLY A 198 11.69 4.68 3.88
CA GLY A 198 13.05 4.55 4.43
C GLY A 198 13.95 5.76 4.17
N VAL A 199 13.62 6.62 3.20
CA VAL A 199 14.31 7.89 2.94
C VAL A 199 14.27 8.85 4.15
N LEU A 200 13.33 8.65 5.08
CA LEU A 200 13.16 9.51 6.26
C LEU A 200 14.18 9.21 7.37
N PHE A 201 14.95 8.12 7.30
CA PHE A 201 15.95 7.76 8.32
C PHE A 201 16.92 8.92 8.70
N PRO A 202 17.51 9.68 7.76
CA PRO A 202 18.41 10.78 8.10
C PRO A 202 17.74 11.87 8.94
N LEU A 203 16.43 12.09 8.78
CA LEU A 203 15.67 13.04 9.60
C LEU A 203 15.47 12.53 11.02
N PHE A 204 15.18 11.25 11.20
CA PHE A 204 15.08 10.65 12.54
C PHE A 204 16.43 10.69 13.26
N ALA A 205 17.53 10.39 12.56
CA ALA A 205 18.88 10.52 13.09
C ALA A 205 19.19 11.98 13.46
N LEU A 206 18.87 12.94 12.59
CA LEU A 206 19.06 14.37 12.86
C LEU A 206 18.21 14.85 14.05
N ALA A 207 16.96 14.42 14.17
CA ALA A 207 16.11 14.73 15.31
C ALA A 207 16.70 14.20 16.62
N TRP A 208 17.30 13.00 16.58
CA TRP A 208 18.00 12.44 17.73
C TRP A 208 19.22 13.31 18.09
N GLU A 209 20.09 13.61 17.12
CA GLU A 209 21.28 14.45 17.30
C GLU A 209 20.95 15.86 17.82
N LEU A 210 19.78 16.41 17.46
CA LEU A 210 19.35 17.74 17.91
C LEU A 210 18.72 17.70 19.31
N ILE A 211 17.91 16.70 19.63
CA ILE A 211 17.06 16.71 20.83
C ILE A 211 17.69 15.92 21.98
N LEU A 212 18.19 14.70 21.70
CA LEU A 212 18.70 13.77 22.71
C LEU A 212 20.24 13.64 22.69
N GLY A 213 20.86 13.86 21.53
CA GLY A 213 22.32 13.85 21.34
C GLY A 213 23.08 14.70 22.36
N PRO A 214 22.72 15.98 22.60
CA PRO A 214 23.45 16.83 23.54
C PRO A 214 23.41 16.32 24.98
N ARG A 215 22.41 15.51 25.35
CA ARG A 215 22.31 14.90 26.69
C ARG A 215 23.09 13.59 26.82
N THR A 216 23.37 12.91 25.72
CA THR A 216 24.10 11.64 25.71
C THR A 216 25.61 11.88 25.57
N HIS A 217 26.03 12.75 24.66
CA HIS A 217 27.45 12.99 24.36
C HIS A 217 27.88 14.47 24.47
N GLY A 218 27.01 15.33 25.05
CA GLY A 218 27.40 16.63 25.60
C GLY A 218 27.51 17.81 24.62
N ARG A 219 27.38 17.61 23.30
CA ARG A 219 27.50 18.70 22.31
C ARG A 219 26.84 18.38 20.98
N PHE A 220 26.47 19.42 20.23
CA PHE A 220 26.13 19.31 18.80
C PHE A 220 27.42 19.38 17.97
N ASP A 221 27.98 18.22 17.62
CA ASP A 221 29.33 18.11 17.06
C ASP A 221 29.39 18.30 15.53
N ARG A 222 30.57 18.04 14.93
CA ARG A 222 30.78 18.15 13.48
C ARG A 222 29.91 17.17 12.70
N PHE A 223 29.72 15.94 13.19
CA PHE A 223 28.91 14.95 12.52
C PHE A 223 27.45 15.44 12.41
N ALA A 224 26.89 15.90 13.53
CA ALA A 224 25.52 16.39 13.57
C ALA A 224 25.30 17.64 12.70
N ARG A 225 26.29 18.56 12.65
CA ARG A 225 26.26 19.73 11.74
C ARG A 225 26.30 19.32 10.27
N VAL A 226 27.20 18.40 9.89
CA VAL A 226 27.30 17.91 8.51
C VAL A 226 26.00 17.21 8.12
N LEU A 227 25.44 16.38 8.99
CA LEU A 227 24.16 15.72 8.76
C LEU A 227 23.04 16.76 8.55
N ALA A 228 22.96 17.79 9.39
CA ALA A 228 21.97 18.86 9.23
C ALA A 228 22.08 19.58 7.88
N VAL A 229 23.31 19.90 7.45
CA VAL A 229 23.58 20.52 6.15
C VAL A 229 23.17 19.58 5.01
N LEU A 230 23.57 18.30 5.06
CA LEU A 230 23.24 17.32 4.01
C LEU A 230 21.73 17.09 3.89
N VAL A 231 21.03 17.00 5.02
CA VAL A 231 19.56 16.93 5.05
C VAL A 231 18.98 18.18 4.41
N GLY A 232 19.41 19.38 4.82
CA GLY A 232 18.94 20.65 4.25
C GLY A 232 19.18 20.74 2.73
N LEU A 233 20.37 20.36 2.27
CA LEU A 233 20.73 20.32 0.85
C LEU A 233 19.87 19.31 0.07
N THR A 234 19.59 18.14 0.65
CA THR A 234 18.74 17.12 0.02
C THR A 234 17.31 17.62 -0.14
N PHE A 235 16.75 18.27 0.88
CA PHE A 235 15.42 18.89 0.79
C PHE A 235 15.39 20.02 -0.25
N ALA A 236 16.40 20.88 -0.27
CA ALA A 236 16.52 21.93 -1.27
C ALA A 236 16.62 21.35 -2.69
N ALA A 237 17.45 20.33 -2.89
CA ALA A 237 17.59 19.66 -4.17
C ALA A 237 16.30 18.96 -4.62
N GLY A 238 15.59 18.30 -3.69
CA GLY A 238 14.29 17.69 -3.96
C GLY A 238 13.23 18.71 -4.36
N ALA A 239 13.18 19.86 -3.67
CA ALA A 239 12.27 20.96 -4.01
C ALA A 239 12.58 21.57 -5.38
N ILE A 240 13.87 21.78 -5.69
CA ILE A 240 14.31 22.24 -7.01
C ILE A 240 13.93 21.22 -8.09
N TYR A 241 14.22 19.93 -7.86
CA TYR A 241 13.89 18.86 -8.80
C TYR A 241 12.38 18.79 -9.10
N ALA A 242 11.54 18.90 -8.05
CA ALA A 242 10.08 18.89 -8.19
C ALA A 242 9.53 20.07 -8.98
N ALA A 243 10.24 21.20 -9.02
CA ALA A 243 9.89 22.39 -9.80
C ALA A 243 10.40 22.34 -11.26
N LEU A 244 11.36 21.47 -11.57
CA LEU A 244 11.92 21.33 -12.92
C LEU A 244 11.03 20.45 -13.81
N PRO A 245 11.08 20.60 -15.15
CA PRO A 245 10.37 19.72 -16.08
C PRO A 245 10.66 18.22 -15.85
N ALA A 246 11.90 17.89 -15.47
CA ALA A 246 12.32 16.53 -15.15
C ALA A 246 11.58 15.93 -13.93
N GLY A 247 10.99 16.75 -13.05
CA GLY A 247 10.21 16.32 -11.90
C GLY A 247 8.71 16.22 -12.14
N GLN A 248 8.21 16.57 -13.34
CA GLN A 248 6.76 16.60 -13.61
C GLN A 248 6.06 15.25 -13.42
N TRP A 249 6.78 14.15 -13.58
CA TRP A 249 6.25 12.80 -13.32
C TRP A 249 5.79 12.60 -11.86
N LEU A 250 6.32 13.37 -10.90
CA LEU A 250 5.86 13.36 -9.50
C LEU A 250 4.39 13.78 -9.37
N TRP A 251 3.89 14.56 -10.33
CA TRP A 251 2.53 15.08 -10.37
C TRP A 251 1.59 14.27 -11.27
N ALA A 252 2.12 13.38 -12.11
CA ALA A 252 1.34 12.60 -13.08
C ALA A 252 0.24 11.74 -12.42
N GLY A 253 0.39 11.44 -11.13
CA GLY A 253 -0.64 10.74 -10.37
C GLY A 253 -1.97 11.49 -10.26
N TYR A 254 -1.97 12.82 -10.39
CA TYR A 254 -3.18 13.64 -10.28
C TYR A 254 -4.11 13.54 -11.50
N ASP A 255 -3.61 13.06 -12.64
CA ASP A 255 -4.42 12.88 -13.86
C ASP A 255 -5.61 11.91 -13.66
N PHE A 256 -5.57 11.11 -12.60
CA PHE A 256 -6.57 10.10 -12.28
C PHE A 256 -7.12 10.17 -10.85
N ARG A 257 -6.82 11.25 -10.11
CA ARG A 257 -7.37 11.47 -8.77
C ARG A 257 -8.62 12.33 -8.86
N SER A 258 -9.53 12.13 -7.92
CA SER A 258 -10.73 12.97 -7.74
C SER A 258 -10.45 14.28 -6.98
N PHE A 259 -9.19 14.51 -6.59
CA PHE A 259 -8.76 15.69 -5.84
C PHE A 259 -7.46 16.25 -6.42
N SER A 260 -7.26 17.54 -6.23
CA SER A 260 -6.08 18.29 -6.63
C SER A 260 -4.94 18.21 -5.59
N PRO A 261 -3.70 18.63 -5.95
CA PRO A 261 -2.61 18.70 -4.98
C PRO A 261 -2.88 19.62 -3.79
N ALA A 262 -3.61 20.72 -4.02
CA ALA A 262 -3.95 21.67 -2.97
C ALA A 262 -4.99 21.11 -2.00
N GLU A 263 -6.06 20.51 -2.53
CA GLU A 263 -7.09 19.85 -1.72
C GLU A 263 -6.49 18.71 -0.90
N ARG A 264 -5.60 17.92 -1.51
CA ARG A 264 -4.86 16.89 -0.80
C ARG A 264 -4.08 17.46 0.38
N LEU A 265 -3.22 18.46 0.14
CA LEU A 265 -2.42 19.08 1.19
C LEU A 265 -3.30 19.62 2.32
N LEU A 266 -4.35 20.37 2.00
CA LEU A 266 -5.28 20.90 2.99
C LEU A 266 -5.90 19.78 3.84
N THR A 267 -6.35 18.71 3.17
CA THR A 267 -6.97 17.55 3.81
C THR A 267 -5.99 16.82 4.73
N GLU A 268 -4.72 16.67 4.32
CA GLU A 268 -3.69 16.01 5.13
C GLU A 268 -3.50 16.65 6.50
N GLY A 269 -3.74 17.96 6.62
CA GLY A 269 -3.76 18.64 7.91
C GLY A 269 -4.72 17.97 8.90
N ARG A 270 -5.95 17.66 8.46
CA ARG A 270 -6.96 16.94 9.25
C ARG A 270 -6.64 15.46 9.39
N VAL A 271 -6.07 14.83 8.37
CA VAL A 271 -5.69 13.41 8.40
C VAL A 271 -4.68 13.12 9.51
N LEU A 272 -3.70 14.00 9.73
CA LEU A 272 -2.74 13.81 10.83
C LEU A 272 -3.41 13.84 12.22
N TRP A 273 -4.46 14.64 12.41
CA TRP A 273 -5.25 14.61 13.64
C TRP A 273 -6.12 13.36 13.74
N PHE A 274 -6.67 12.89 12.63
CA PHE A 274 -7.36 11.61 12.57
C PHE A 274 -6.42 10.46 12.97
N TYR A 275 -5.20 10.43 12.46
CA TYR A 275 -4.17 9.46 12.86
C TYR A 275 -3.77 9.56 14.33
N LEU A 276 -3.63 10.77 14.89
CA LEU A 276 -3.43 10.94 16.33
C LEU A 276 -4.63 10.41 17.12
N GLY A 277 -5.85 10.61 16.63
CA GLY A 277 -7.06 10.01 17.18
C GLY A 277 -6.98 8.49 17.22
N LEU A 278 -6.63 7.85 16.09
CA LEU A 278 -6.43 6.40 16.02
C LEU A 278 -5.32 5.90 16.95
N ALA A 279 -4.26 6.68 17.17
CA ALA A 279 -3.13 6.32 18.02
C ALA A 279 -3.42 6.46 19.53
N LEU A 280 -4.27 7.42 19.91
CA LEU A 280 -4.57 7.70 21.32
C LEU A 280 -5.84 6.99 21.79
N LEU A 281 -6.83 6.85 20.90
CA LEU A 281 -8.14 6.26 21.15
C LEU A 281 -8.51 5.36 19.97
N PRO A 282 -7.92 4.16 19.84
CA PRO A 282 -8.18 3.25 18.72
C PRO A 282 -9.59 2.66 18.83
N ARG A 283 -10.60 3.41 18.37
CA ARG A 283 -12.00 2.96 18.28
C ARG A 283 -12.15 2.02 17.10
N LEU A 284 -12.85 0.90 17.30
CA LEU A 284 -13.00 -0.12 16.28
C LEU A 284 -13.69 0.43 15.03
N GLU A 285 -14.71 1.30 15.19
CA GLU A 285 -15.46 1.87 14.07
C GLU A 285 -14.69 2.91 13.25
N ALA A 286 -13.54 3.39 13.73
CA ALA A 286 -12.74 4.37 13.01
C ALA A 286 -11.73 3.72 12.04
N PHE A 287 -11.60 2.39 12.08
CA PHE A 287 -10.67 1.62 11.27
C PHE A 287 -11.35 1.02 10.04
N SER A 288 -10.68 1.11 8.90
CA SER A 288 -11.12 0.53 7.63
C SER A 288 -9.97 0.42 6.63
N LEU A 289 -10.12 -0.48 5.66
CA LEU A 289 -9.25 -0.51 4.49
C LEU A 289 -9.49 0.69 3.57
N HIS A 290 -10.74 1.18 3.53
CA HIS A 290 -11.21 2.24 2.66
C HIS A 290 -11.72 3.43 3.48
N HIS A 291 -11.19 4.61 3.15
CA HIS A 291 -11.49 5.89 3.79
C HIS A 291 -11.85 6.96 2.75
N ASP A 292 -12.47 6.54 1.65
CA ASP A 292 -13.02 7.40 0.60
C ASP A 292 -14.21 8.24 1.09
N ASP A 293 -14.73 7.94 2.27
CA ASP A 293 -15.70 8.73 3.03
C ASP A 293 -15.06 9.89 3.83
N PHE A 294 -13.73 10.01 3.86
CA PHE A 294 -13.05 11.12 4.52
C PHE A 294 -13.23 12.41 3.73
N ALA A 295 -14.03 13.33 4.28
CA ALA A 295 -14.36 14.59 3.61
C ALA A 295 -13.12 15.40 3.19
N LEU A 296 -13.10 15.78 1.90
CA LEU A 296 -12.08 16.63 1.29
C LEU A 296 -12.13 18.06 1.85
N SER A 297 -10.94 18.63 2.05
CA SER A 297 -10.76 20.06 2.32
C SER A 297 -10.57 20.83 1.03
N THR A 298 -11.62 21.51 0.56
CA THR A 298 -11.59 22.39 -0.62
C THR A 298 -11.12 23.80 -0.31
N GLY A 299 -10.97 24.14 0.98
CA GLY A 299 -10.38 25.38 1.45
C GLY A 299 -10.02 25.34 2.94
N LEU A 300 -9.37 26.38 3.45
CA LEU A 300 -9.00 26.46 4.87
C LEU A 300 -10.21 26.50 5.81
N LEU A 301 -11.35 27.03 5.35
CA LEU A 301 -12.58 27.13 6.12
C LEU A 301 -13.65 26.13 5.68
N VAL A 302 -13.37 25.31 4.67
CA VAL A 302 -14.29 24.32 4.11
C VAL A 302 -13.59 22.97 4.04
N PRO A 303 -13.83 22.09 5.04
CA PRO A 303 -14.53 22.33 6.29
C PRO A 303 -13.73 23.21 7.27
N TRP A 304 -14.39 23.89 8.20
CA TRP A 304 -13.77 24.85 9.15
C TRP A 304 -12.70 24.22 10.05
N THR A 305 -12.78 22.91 10.25
CA THR A 305 -11.78 22.11 10.97
C THR A 305 -10.44 22.06 10.26
N THR A 306 -10.35 22.41 8.97
CA THR A 306 -9.09 22.45 8.20
C THR A 306 -8.14 23.49 8.77
N LEU A 307 -8.61 24.73 9.00
CA LEU A 307 -7.80 25.79 9.60
C LEU A 307 -7.31 25.40 11.00
N LEU A 308 -8.19 24.83 11.83
CA LEU A 308 -7.84 24.40 13.18
C LEU A 308 -6.84 23.24 13.17
N ALA A 309 -6.97 22.31 12.22
CA ALA A 309 -6.04 21.22 12.05
C ALA A 309 -4.62 21.73 11.76
N TRP A 310 -4.49 22.67 10.82
CA TRP A 310 -3.21 23.29 10.48
C TRP A 310 -2.65 24.16 11.61
N ALA A 311 -3.49 24.96 12.27
CA ALA A 311 -3.10 25.72 13.45
C ALA A 311 -2.62 24.81 14.58
N GLY A 312 -3.30 23.67 14.79
CA GLY A 312 -2.90 22.64 15.73
C GLY A 312 -1.56 22.00 15.38
N LEU A 313 -1.32 21.68 14.11
CA LEU A 313 -0.03 21.12 13.65
C LEU A 313 1.11 22.11 13.87
N ALA A 314 0.89 23.40 13.58
CA ALA A 314 1.85 24.46 13.93
C ALA A 314 2.07 24.53 15.45
N GLY A 315 1.01 24.34 16.24
CA GLY A 315 1.09 24.19 17.70
C GLY A 315 1.92 22.99 18.15
N LEU A 316 1.83 21.84 17.49
CA LEU A 316 2.66 20.65 17.78
C LEU A 316 4.13 20.89 17.45
N VAL A 317 4.43 21.56 16.33
CA VAL A 317 5.81 21.97 15.99
C VAL A 317 6.36 22.91 17.06
N TRP A 318 5.60 23.94 17.42
CA TRP A 318 5.97 24.87 18.48
C TRP A 318 6.19 24.14 19.82
N LEU A 319 5.30 23.22 20.19
CA LEU A 319 5.40 22.45 21.42
C LEU A 319 6.66 21.57 21.41
N ALA A 320 6.96 20.89 20.31
CA ALA A 320 8.19 20.10 20.16
C ALA A 320 9.44 20.96 20.40
N LEU A 321 9.49 22.17 19.82
CA LEU A 321 10.61 23.10 20.02
C LEU A 321 10.70 23.59 21.48
N ARG A 322 9.57 23.93 22.11
CA ARG A 322 9.51 24.38 23.53
C ARG A 322 9.91 23.28 24.51
N LEU A 323 9.51 22.04 24.24
CA LEU A 323 9.80 20.90 25.10
C LEU A 323 11.23 20.37 24.91
N ARG A 324 11.96 20.78 23.87
CA ARG A 324 13.33 20.28 23.59
C ARG A 324 14.26 20.35 24.80
N ALA A 325 14.19 21.43 25.58
CA ALA A 325 15.02 21.60 26.78
C ALA A 325 14.38 21.02 28.05
N LYS A 326 13.05 21.07 28.20
CA LYS A 326 12.36 20.70 29.45
C LYS A 326 11.97 19.21 29.49
N ALA A 327 11.47 18.68 28.38
CA ALA A 327 11.00 17.31 28.22
C ALA A 327 11.44 16.77 26.84
N PRO A 328 12.75 16.51 26.64
CA PRO A 328 13.29 16.16 25.32
C PRO A 328 12.72 14.86 24.75
N MET A 329 12.28 13.91 25.58
CA MET A 329 11.61 12.70 25.09
C MET A 329 10.25 13.00 24.46
N ALA A 330 9.44 13.86 25.11
CA ALA A 330 8.17 14.29 24.54
C ALA A 330 8.40 15.10 23.26
N SER A 331 9.39 16.00 23.27
CA SER A 331 9.84 16.74 22.08
C SER A 331 10.23 15.80 20.94
N PHE A 332 11.06 14.79 21.21
CA PHE A 332 11.49 13.81 20.22
C PHE A 332 10.33 12.95 19.72
N GLY A 333 9.40 12.53 20.58
CA GLY A 333 8.22 11.78 20.18
C GLY A 333 7.26 12.57 19.27
N ILE A 334 7.05 13.87 19.56
CA ILE A 334 6.27 14.76 18.67
C ILE A 334 7.01 14.95 17.34
N ALA A 335 8.31 15.25 17.37
CA ALA A 335 9.11 15.40 16.16
C ALA A 335 9.11 14.10 15.32
N TRP A 336 9.18 12.93 15.97
CA TRP A 336 9.12 11.63 15.31
C TRP A 336 7.81 11.43 14.55
N PHE A 337 6.67 11.72 15.19
CA PHE A 337 5.37 11.61 14.55
C PHE A 337 5.28 12.49 13.29
N LEU A 338 5.75 13.74 13.39
CA LEU A 338 5.75 14.68 12.26
C LEU A 338 6.70 14.25 11.14
N ILE A 339 7.92 13.81 11.47
CA ILE A 339 8.91 13.30 10.50
C ILE A 339 8.37 12.08 9.76
N GLY A 340 7.76 11.13 10.48
CA GLY A 340 7.24 9.90 9.90
C GLY A 340 6.12 10.12 8.87
N HIS A 341 5.47 11.27 8.91
CA HIS A 341 4.42 11.65 7.97
C HIS A 341 4.89 12.60 6.86
N LEU A 342 6.15 13.06 6.90
CA LEU A 342 6.67 14.08 5.98
C LEU A 342 6.80 13.62 4.53
N LEU A 343 6.70 12.30 4.25
CA LEU A 343 6.66 11.78 2.89
C LEU A 343 5.21 11.52 2.45
N GLU A 344 4.47 10.71 3.21
CA GLU A 344 3.19 10.16 2.77
C GLU A 344 1.99 11.09 3.05
N SER A 345 2.12 12.09 3.94
CA SER A 345 1.08 13.08 4.24
C SER A 345 1.43 14.46 3.66
N THR A 346 1.65 14.48 2.35
CA THR A 346 2.10 15.65 1.60
C THR A 346 1.36 15.78 0.26
N VAL A 347 1.89 16.62 -0.64
CA VAL A 347 1.42 16.83 -2.01
C VAL A 347 1.68 15.66 -2.97
N LEU A 348 2.33 14.57 -2.56
CA LEU A 348 2.51 13.41 -3.44
C LEU A 348 1.14 12.74 -3.72
N PRO A 349 0.83 12.33 -4.97
CA PRO A 349 -0.50 11.86 -5.41
C PRO A 349 -0.88 10.45 -4.91
N LEU A 350 -0.79 10.26 -3.59
CA LEU A 350 -1.20 9.07 -2.87
C LEU A 350 -2.66 9.19 -2.42
N GLU A 351 -3.27 8.07 -2.05
CA GLU A 351 -4.56 8.07 -1.34
C GLU A 351 -4.52 8.95 -0.10
N LEU A 352 -5.65 9.53 0.30
CA LEU A 352 -5.72 10.42 1.45
C LEU A 352 -5.33 9.69 2.75
N VAL A 353 -6.02 8.60 3.05
CA VAL A 353 -5.90 7.93 4.35
C VAL A 353 -5.54 6.46 4.18
N HIS A 354 -4.49 6.02 4.87
CA HIS A 354 -4.12 4.62 5.01
C HIS A 354 -3.49 4.36 6.38
N GLU A 355 -4.03 3.39 7.11
CA GLU A 355 -3.61 3.07 8.47
C GLU A 355 -2.12 2.68 8.56
N HIS A 356 -1.62 1.85 7.64
CA HIS A 356 -0.24 1.34 7.67
C HIS A 356 0.83 2.44 7.57
N ARG A 357 0.48 3.67 7.15
CA ARG A 357 1.39 4.83 7.20
C ARG A 357 1.83 5.19 8.62
N ASN A 358 1.03 4.80 9.62
CA ASN A 358 1.30 5.05 11.03
C ASN A 358 2.26 4.05 11.67
N TYR A 359 2.74 3.03 10.94
CA TYR A 359 3.54 1.96 11.54
C TYR A 359 4.82 2.46 12.23
N VAL A 360 5.55 3.35 11.57
CA VAL A 360 6.71 4.06 12.15
C VAL A 360 6.29 5.24 13.02
N PRO A 361 5.40 6.17 12.59
CA PRO A 361 4.97 7.31 13.40
C PRO A 361 4.40 6.99 14.78
N LEU A 362 3.66 5.88 14.93
CA LEU A 362 3.04 5.47 16.20
C LEU A 362 4.07 5.33 17.33
N PHE A 363 5.29 4.87 17.01
CA PHE A 363 6.37 4.80 17.99
C PHE A 363 6.64 6.16 18.67
N GLY A 364 6.60 7.26 17.90
CA GLY A 364 6.81 8.61 18.42
C GLY A 364 5.73 9.06 19.40
N VAL A 365 4.47 8.78 19.07
CA VAL A 365 3.32 9.08 19.93
C VAL A 365 3.43 8.32 21.24
N LEU A 366 3.65 6.99 21.16
CA LEU A 366 3.78 6.15 22.35
C LEU A 366 5.03 6.50 23.16
N LEU A 367 6.13 6.90 22.53
CA LEU A 367 7.34 7.37 23.22
C LEU A 367 7.09 8.68 23.97
N ALA A 368 6.33 9.62 23.39
CA ALA A 368 5.96 10.86 24.05
C ALA A 368 5.11 10.57 25.30
N LEU A 369 4.15 9.64 25.22
CA LEU A 369 3.36 9.20 26.37
C LEU A 369 4.22 8.48 27.41
N ALA A 370 5.11 7.59 26.96
CA ALA A 370 6.02 6.85 27.82
C ALA A 370 7.05 7.76 28.52
N SER A 371 7.24 9.01 28.09
CA SER A 371 8.16 9.95 28.74
C SER A 371 7.79 10.28 30.20
N ALA A 372 6.48 10.26 30.52
CA ALA A 372 5.99 10.51 31.88
C ALA A 372 6.07 9.27 32.79
N LEU A 373 6.15 8.07 32.19
CA LEU A 373 5.99 6.78 32.85
C LEU A 373 7.11 6.51 33.89
N PRO A 374 8.41 6.71 33.61
CA PRO A 374 9.47 6.48 34.59
C PRO A 374 9.34 7.33 35.87
N GLN A 375 8.96 8.60 35.73
CA GLN A 375 8.78 9.52 36.87
C GLN A 375 7.51 9.18 37.66
N ALA A 376 6.43 8.81 36.98
CA ALA A 376 5.20 8.39 37.63
C ALA A 376 5.37 7.07 38.40
N LEU A 377 6.17 6.12 37.88
CA LEU A 377 6.51 4.87 38.57
C LEU A 377 7.40 5.10 39.81
N ALA A 378 8.13 6.21 39.85
CA ALA A 378 8.95 6.62 40.98
C ALA A 378 8.13 7.30 42.10
N ALA A 379 6.96 7.85 41.78
CA ALA A 379 6.11 8.55 42.74
C ALA A 379 5.42 7.57 43.72
N PRO A 380 5.29 7.89 45.01
CA PRO A 380 4.47 7.10 45.92
C PRO A 380 2.97 7.39 45.75
N GLY A 381 2.12 6.47 46.21
CA GLY A 381 0.69 6.67 46.35
C GLY A 381 -0.11 6.66 45.02
N PRO A 382 -1.19 7.47 44.90
CA PRO A 382 -2.20 7.33 43.86
C PRO A 382 -1.68 7.57 42.45
N ARG A 383 -0.63 8.40 42.27
CA ARG A 383 -0.04 8.69 40.95
C ARG A 383 0.56 7.46 40.30
N LYS A 384 1.26 6.62 41.07
CA LYS A 384 1.83 5.36 40.57
C LYS A 384 0.73 4.36 40.25
N THR A 385 -0.27 4.22 41.12
CA THR A 385 -1.42 3.34 40.88
C THR A 385 -2.15 3.74 39.60
N LEU A 386 -2.50 5.02 39.45
CA LEU A 386 -3.16 5.52 38.23
C LEU A 386 -2.32 5.23 36.98
N CYS A 387 -1.02 5.48 37.02
CA CYS A 387 -0.11 5.25 35.89
C CYS A 387 -0.05 3.77 35.48
N ILE A 388 0.07 2.85 36.44
CA ILE A 388 0.06 1.41 36.19
C ILE A 388 -1.30 0.97 35.66
N THR A 389 -2.40 1.45 36.24
CA THR A 389 -3.76 1.14 35.79
C THR A 389 -3.98 1.61 34.36
N LEU A 390 -3.60 2.84 34.01
CA LEU A 390 -3.73 3.35 32.63
C LEU A 390 -2.89 2.55 31.63
N ALA A 391 -1.66 2.16 32.00
CA ALA A 391 -0.84 1.31 31.15
C ALA A 391 -1.46 -0.09 30.96
N ALA A 392 -2.00 -0.70 32.02
CA ALA A 392 -2.66 -2.00 31.97
C ALA A 392 -3.96 -1.95 31.16
N VAL A 393 -4.79 -0.92 31.35
CA VAL A 393 -6.01 -0.68 30.56
C VAL A 393 -5.65 -0.44 29.09
N GLY A 394 -4.64 0.37 28.80
CA GLY A 394 -4.18 0.61 27.43
C GLY A 394 -3.71 -0.68 26.75
N LEU A 395 -2.92 -1.51 27.44
CA LEU A 395 -2.47 -2.81 26.93
C LEU A 395 -3.64 -3.77 26.69
N GLY A 396 -4.56 -3.88 27.66
CA GLY A 396 -5.74 -4.72 27.55
C GLY A 396 -6.67 -4.28 26.42
N TYR A 397 -6.95 -2.98 26.32
CA TYR A 397 -7.80 -2.40 25.28
C TYR A 397 -7.19 -2.56 23.89
N CYS A 398 -5.92 -2.16 23.71
CA CYS A 398 -5.23 -2.32 22.44
C CYS A 398 -5.16 -3.80 22.01
N GLY A 399 -4.78 -4.70 22.92
CA GLY A 399 -4.74 -6.14 22.64
C GLY A 399 -6.11 -6.70 22.27
N PHE A 400 -7.16 -6.29 22.97
CA PHE A 400 -8.54 -6.71 22.69
C PHE A 400 -9.02 -6.22 21.31
N VAL A 401 -8.86 -4.92 21.01
CA VAL A 401 -9.28 -4.36 19.70
C VAL A 401 -8.46 -4.99 18.56
N THR A 402 -7.15 -5.22 18.77
CA THR A 402 -6.32 -5.93 17.78
C THR A 402 -6.82 -7.35 17.54
N ALA A 403 -7.19 -8.10 18.58
CA ALA A 403 -7.75 -9.44 18.45
C ALA A 403 -9.11 -9.44 17.72
N LEU A 404 -9.99 -8.49 18.01
CA LEU A 404 -11.26 -8.32 17.30
C LEU A 404 -11.05 -8.03 15.81
N ARG A 405 -10.14 -7.10 15.50
CA ARG A 405 -9.81 -6.78 14.11
C ARG A 405 -9.12 -7.95 13.41
N ALA A 406 -8.24 -8.69 14.08
CA ALA A 406 -7.63 -9.88 13.47
C ALA A 406 -8.67 -10.95 13.17
N HIS A 407 -9.65 -11.16 14.07
CA HIS A 407 -10.79 -12.02 13.82
C HIS A 407 -11.68 -11.51 12.66
N GLN A 408 -11.87 -10.20 12.53
CA GLN A 408 -12.54 -9.59 11.38
C GLN A 408 -11.81 -9.92 10.07
N PHE A 409 -10.48 -9.75 10.03
CA PHE A 409 -9.65 -10.00 8.84
C PHE A 409 -9.39 -11.49 8.55
N GLY A 410 -9.84 -12.39 9.42
CA GLY A 410 -9.73 -13.83 9.22
C GLY A 410 -10.73 -14.41 8.20
N ASP A 411 -11.75 -13.65 7.80
CA ASP A 411 -12.76 -14.04 6.82
C ASP A 411 -13.15 -12.86 5.93
N GLU A 412 -13.22 -13.06 4.62
CA GLU A 412 -13.46 -11.96 3.66
C GLU A 412 -14.86 -11.36 3.81
N THR A 413 -15.89 -12.21 3.91
CA THR A 413 -17.29 -11.75 4.05
C THR A 413 -17.46 -10.98 5.36
N ARG A 414 -16.95 -11.50 6.47
CA ARG A 414 -16.95 -10.81 7.76
C ARG A 414 -16.22 -9.47 7.68
N ARG A 415 -15.03 -9.45 7.08
CA ARG A 415 -14.22 -8.23 6.95
C ARG A 415 -15.00 -7.14 6.24
N SER A 416 -15.48 -7.42 5.03
CA SER A 416 -16.13 -6.45 4.17
C SER A 416 -17.47 -5.98 4.74
N GLN A 417 -18.25 -6.86 5.36
CA GLN A 417 -19.54 -6.51 5.96
C GLN A 417 -19.37 -5.62 7.20
N ILE A 418 -18.39 -5.89 8.07
CA ILE A 418 -18.09 -5.02 9.21
C ILE A 418 -17.53 -3.66 8.74
N GLU A 419 -16.68 -3.65 7.71
CA GLU A 419 -16.14 -2.39 7.14
C GLU A 419 -17.26 -1.47 6.65
N VAL A 420 -18.26 -1.98 5.93
CA VAL A 420 -19.43 -1.18 5.49
C VAL A 420 -20.29 -0.69 6.66
N GLN A 421 -20.46 -1.50 7.70
CA GLN A 421 -21.21 -1.06 8.88
C GLN A 421 -20.54 0.13 9.59
N HIS A 422 -19.21 0.16 9.60
CA HIS A 422 -18.44 1.26 10.18
C HIS A 422 -18.31 2.46 9.23
N HIS A 423 -18.25 2.22 7.92
CA HIS A 423 -18.07 3.21 6.87
C HIS A 423 -19.17 3.13 5.80
N PRO A 424 -20.44 3.45 6.15
CA PRO A 424 -21.59 3.30 5.26
C PRO A 424 -21.63 4.30 4.10
N ASP A 425 -20.77 5.33 4.13
CA ASP A 425 -20.66 6.32 3.06
C ASP A 425 -19.45 6.06 2.14
N SER A 426 -18.72 4.95 2.34
CA SER A 426 -17.62 4.52 1.47
C SER A 426 -18.14 3.68 0.30
N ALA A 427 -18.02 4.20 -0.92
CA ALA A 427 -18.38 3.48 -2.14
C ALA A 427 -17.52 2.21 -2.30
N ARG A 428 -16.24 2.29 -1.93
CA ARG A 428 -15.30 1.15 -2.01
C ARG A 428 -15.62 0.06 -1.00
N ALA A 429 -15.98 0.41 0.23
CA ALA A 429 -16.41 -0.57 1.22
C ALA A 429 -17.68 -1.28 0.75
N HIS A 430 -18.66 -0.52 0.23
CA HIS A 430 -19.88 -1.09 -0.35
C HIS A 430 -19.57 -2.07 -1.49
N TYR A 431 -18.69 -1.71 -2.41
CA TYR A 431 -18.28 -2.60 -3.49
C TYR A 431 -17.63 -3.89 -2.98
N GLU A 432 -16.69 -3.79 -2.03
CA GLU A 432 -16.02 -4.95 -1.43
C GLU A 432 -17.02 -5.88 -0.73
N ALA A 433 -18.00 -5.31 -0.01
CA ALA A 433 -19.07 -6.05 0.64
C ALA A 433 -19.98 -6.76 -0.36
N GLY A 434 -20.37 -6.06 -1.43
CA GLY A 434 -21.15 -6.64 -2.53
C GLY A 434 -20.40 -7.77 -3.22
N ARG A 435 -19.11 -7.58 -3.51
CA ARG A 435 -18.24 -8.60 -4.11
C ARG A 435 -18.11 -9.84 -3.24
N ALA A 436 -17.83 -9.68 -1.94
CA ALA A 436 -17.67 -10.82 -1.04
C ALA A 436 -18.95 -11.68 -0.96
N VAL A 437 -20.12 -11.04 -0.89
CA VAL A 437 -21.42 -11.72 -0.86
C VAL A 437 -21.74 -12.34 -2.22
N ALA A 438 -21.43 -11.65 -3.33
CA ALA A 438 -21.63 -12.12 -4.69
C ALA A 438 -20.76 -13.34 -5.06
N MET A 439 -19.73 -13.66 -4.27
CA MET A 439 -18.90 -14.84 -4.47
C MET A 439 -19.52 -16.09 -3.84
N LEU A 440 -20.43 -15.96 -2.88
CA LEU A 440 -21.13 -17.08 -2.24
C LEU A 440 -22.05 -17.80 -3.24
N ASP A 441 -22.11 -19.13 -3.21
CA ASP A 441 -22.94 -19.91 -4.14
C ASP A 441 -24.43 -19.56 -4.09
N GLN A 442 -24.91 -19.16 -2.91
CA GLN A 442 -26.29 -18.73 -2.68
C GLN A 442 -26.66 -17.45 -3.45
N SER A 443 -25.68 -16.65 -3.88
CA SER A 443 -25.95 -15.43 -4.66
C SER A 443 -26.38 -15.74 -6.11
N ALA A 444 -26.29 -17.00 -6.56
CA ALA A 444 -26.79 -17.41 -7.86
C ALA A 444 -28.32 -17.60 -7.89
N ASP A 445 -28.98 -17.64 -6.73
CA ASP A 445 -30.44 -17.61 -6.65
C ASP A 445 -30.91 -16.15 -6.64
N ALA A 446 -31.47 -15.71 -7.76
CA ALA A 446 -31.94 -14.33 -7.95
C ALA A 446 -33.08 -13.92 -7.00
N GLU A 447 -33.83 -14.89 -6.46
CA GLU A 447 -34.91 -14.64 -5.51
C GLU A 447 -34.42 -14.77 -4.05
N GLY A 448 -33.16 -15.17 -3.86
CA GLY A 448 -32.53 -15.37 -2.57
C GLY A 448 -32.07 -14.07 -1.91
N PRO A 449 -32.01 -14.02 -0.56
CA PRO A 449 -31.58 -12.83 0.16
C PRO A 449 -30.13 -12.44 -0.16
N THR A 450 -29.26 -13.42 -0.42
CA THR A 450 -27.84 -13.21 -0.74
C THR A 450 -27.66 -12.42 -2.03
N TYR A 451 -28.46 -12.70 -3.07
CA TYR A 451 -28.47 -11.92 -4.30
C TYR A 451 -28.91 -10.48 -4.05
N PHE A 452 -29.99 -10.29 -3.29
CA PHE A 452 -30.49 -8.95 -2.95
C PHE A 452 -29.45 -8.15 -2.18
N PHE A 453 -28.80 -8.72 -1.16
CA PHE A 453 -27.76 -8.03 -0.40
C PHE A 453 -26.57 -7.62 -1.28
N ALA A 454 -26.07 -8.51 -2.15
CA ALA A 454 -24.99 -8.17 -3.06
C ALA A 454 -25.38 -7.05 -4.03
N ARG A 455 -26.59 -7.13 -4.61
CA ARG A 455 -27.15 -6.09 -5.49
C ARG A 455 -27.22 -4.74 -4.79
N THR A 456 -27.82 -4.67 -3.61
CA THR A 456 -27.96 -3.42 -2.85
C THR A 456 -26.61 -2.78 -2.54
N HIS A 457 -25.60 -3.58 -2.18
CA HIS A 457 -24.26 -3.06 -1.96
C HIS A 457 -23.65 -2.45 -3.21
N PHE A 458 -23.76 -3.11 -4.37
CA PHE A 458 -23.24 -2.56 -5.63
C PHE A 458 -23.99 -1.32 -6.11
N GLU A 459 -25.32 -1.28 -5.99
CA GLU A 459 -26.13 -0.10 -6.28
C GLU A 459 -25.69 1.07 -5.40
N ARG A 460 -25.57 0.83 -4.08
CA ARG A 460 -25.14 1.86 -3.13
C ARG A 460 -23.74 2.38 -3.41
N ALA A 461 -22.80 1.54 -3.83
CA ALA A 461 -21.47 1.99 -4.25
C ALA A 461 -21.54 2.98 -5.41
N GLY A 462 -22.39 2.73 -6.41
CA GLY A 462 -22.57 3.61 -7.57
C GLY A 462 -23.37 4.89 -7.30
N GLU A 463 -24.17 4.92 -6.22
CA GLU A 463 -24.88 6.10 -5.72
C GLU A 463 -23.96 7.04 -4.92
N LEU A 464 -23.12 6.46 -4.06
CA LEU A 464 -22.22 7.21 -3.18
C LEU A 464 -21.11 7.94 -3.96
N ASP A 465 -20.57 7.29 -5.00
CA ASP A 465 -19.57 7.88 -5.87
C ASP A 465 -20.02 7.78 -7.34
N PRO A 466 -20.43 8.90 -7.96
CA PRO A 466 -20.77 8.93 -9.38
C PRO A 466 -19.63 8.48 -10.30
N GLY A 467 -18.38 8.58 -9.87
CA GLY A 467 -17.19 8.09 -10.59
C GLY A 467 -16.92 6.60 -10.40
N PHE A 468 -17.62 5.91 -9.50
CA PHE A 468 -17.33 4.52 -9.15
C PHE A 468 -17.96 3.52 -10.12
N LYS A 469 -17.14 2.98 -11.01
CA LYS A 469 -17.60 2.16 -12.16
C LYS A 469 -17.69 0.66 -11.84
N LEU A 470 -16.85 0.18 -10.92
CA LEU A 470 -16.75 -1.23 -10.55
C LEU A 470 -18.06 -1.80 -9.96
N GLY A 471 -18.84 -0.98 -9.24
CA GLY A 471 -20.16 -1.40 -8.74
C GLY A 471 -21.11 -1.81 -9.86
N TRP A 472 -21.15 -1.05 -10.95
CA TRP A 472 -22.01 -1.34 -12.10
C TRP A 472 -21.59 -2.61 -12.84
N LEU A 473 -20.28 -2.83 -13.04
CA LEU A 473 -19.79 -4.10 -13.58
C LEU A 473 -20.15 -5.28 -12.67
N GLY A 474 -20.06 -5.08 -11.35
CA GLY A 474 -20.47 -6.06 -10.34
C GLY A 474 -21.96 -6.45 -10.45
N LEU A 475 -22.86 -5.48 -10.66
CA LEU A 475 -24.29 -5.73 -10.89
C LEU A 475 -24.54 -6.57 -12.14
N MET A 476 -23.90 -6.19 -13.26
CA MET A 476 -24.02 -6.92 -14.52
C MET A 476 -23.58 -8.38 -14.34
N HIS A 477 -22.44 -8.61 -13.70
CA HIS A 477 -21.92 -9.95 -13.46
C HIS A 477 -22.81 -10.77 -12.50
N LEU A 478 -23.27 -10.15 -11.42
CA LEU A 478 -24.15 -10.79 -10.44
C LEU A 478 -25.47 -11.27 -11.09
N SER A 479 -26.10 -10.43 -11.91
CA SER A 479 -27.33 -10.78 -12.63
C SER A 479 -27.12 -11.95 -13.58
N CYS A 480 -26.03 -11.91 -14.35
CA CYS A 480 -25.68 -13.00 -15.26
C CYS A 480 -25.40 -14.31 -14.55
N ARG A 481 -24.68 -14.26 -13.41
CA ARG A 481 -24.45 -15.45 -12.57
C ARG A 481 -25.77 -16.04 -12.06
N ALA A 482 -26.76 -15.19 -11.80
CA ALA A 482 -28.09 -15.61 -11.35
C ALA A 482 -29.06 -15.98 -12.49
N GLY A 483 -28.58 -16.06 -13.73
CA GLY A 483 -29.39 -16.41 -14.90
C GLY A 483 -30.42 -15.35 -15.30
N LYS A 484 -30.30 -14.12 -14.78
CA LYS A 484 -31.15 -12.98 -15.14
C LYS A 484 -30.42 -12.13 -16.20
N PRO A 485 -31.17 -11.49 -17.13
CA PRO A 485 -30.56 -10.58 -18.08
C PRO A 485 -29.97 -9.34 -17.37
N VAL A 486 -28.98 -8.72 -17.98
CA VAL A 486 -28.47 -7.43 -17.52
C VAL A 486 -29.53 -6.34 -17.73
N GLU A 487 -29.83 -5.57 -16.69
CA GLU A 487 -30.77 -4.44 -16.81
C GLU A 487 -30.14 -3.33 -17.66
N ALA A 488 -30.86 -2.83 -18.67
CA ALA A 488 -30.37 -1.79 -19.58
C ALA A 488 -29.88 -0.52 -18.85
N VAL A 489 -30.54 -0.18 -17.74
CA VAL A 489 -30.19 0.96 -16.88
C VAL A 489 -28.75 0.86 -16.36
N TRP A 490 -28.24 -0.34 -16.07
CA TRP A 490 -26.87 -0.52 -15.58
C TRP A 490 -25.84 -0.31 -16.68
N THR A 491 -26.09 -0.83 -17.88
CA THR A 491 -25.23 -0.62 -19.05
C THR A 491 -25.17 0.87 -19.42
N GLU A 492 -26.33 1.55 -19.45
CA GLU A 492 -26.42 3.00 -19.68
C GLU A 492 -25.68 3.80 -18.59
N ALA A 493 -25.88 3.44 -17.32
CA ALA A 493 -25.25 4.08 -16.18
C ALA A 493 -23.72 3.94 -16.20
N LEU A 494 -23.20 2.76 -16.56
CA LEU A 494 -21.78 2.51 -16.72
C LEU A 494 -21.21 3.27 -17.93
N GLY A 495 -21.91 3.22 -19.08
CA GLY A 495 -21.52 3.93 -20.30
C GLY A 495 -21.43 5.45 -20.08
N ARG A 496 -22.42 6.06 -19.41
CA ARG A 496 -22.38 7.49 -19.06
C ARG A 496 -21.15 7.83 -18.20
N ARG A 497 -20.89 7.04 -17.15
CA ARG A 497 -19.76 7.26 -16.24
C ARG A 497 -18.42 7.09 -16.91
N LEU A 498 -18.28 6.10 -17.80
CA LEU A 498 -17.09 5.90 -18.63
C LEU A 498 -16.78 7.11 -19.51
N ARG A 499 -17.81 7.83 -19.96
CA ARG A 499 -17.69 9.01 -20.82
C ARG A 499 -17.39 10.29 -20.05
N GLU A 500 -17.97 10.46 -18.86
CA GLU A 500 -18.02 11.74 -18.16
C GLU A 500 -17.05 11.88 -16.98
N THR A 501 -16.57 10.77 -16.40
CA THR A 501 -15.73 10.79 -15.19
C THR A 501 -14.29 10.37 -15.48
N PRO A 502 -13.29 10.78 -14.67
CA PRO A 502 -11.91 10.34 -14.85
C PRO A 502 -11.78 8.80 -14.91
N LEU A 503 -10.85 8.31 -15.74
CA LEU A 503 -10.61 6.88 -15.95
C LEU A 503 -9.26 6.49 -15.34
N GLY A 504 -9.27 6.24 -14.03
CA GLY A 504 -8.05 5.96 -13.28
C GLY A 504 -7.50 4.54 -13.45
N PRO A 505 -6.39 4.19 -12.80
CA PRO A 505 -5.80 2.84 -12.88
C PRO A 505 -6.78 1.72 -12.50
N GLY A 506 -7.63 1.95 -11.49
CA GLY A 506 -8.70 1.02 -11.12
C GLY A 506 -9.73 0.82 -12.23
N ASP A 507 -10.11 1.89 -12.93
CA ASP A 507 -11.04 1.82 -14.06
C ASP A 507 -10.42 1.17 -15.30
N GLN A 508 -9.12 1.37 -15.53
CA GLN A 508 -8.39 0.64 -16.57
C GLN A 508 -8.41 -0.87 -16.29
N SER A 509 -8.18 -1.25 -15.03
CA SER A 509 -8.27 -2.65 -14.60
C SER A 509 -9.70 -3.19 -14.74
N MET A 510 -10.71 -2.37 -14.45
CA MET A 510 -12.12 -2.69 -14.69
C MET A 510 -12.40 -2.95 -16.17
N MET A 511 -11.95 -2.07 -17.09
CA MET A 511 -12.14 -2.26 -18.53
C MET A 511 -11.44 -3.51 -19.06
N PHE A 512 -10.25 -3.82 -18.53
CA PHE A 512 -9.57 -5.07 -18.82
C PHE A 512 -10.39 -6.29 -18.36
N ASN A 513 -10.91 -6.26 -17.13
CA ASN A 513 -11.72 -7.33 -16.57
C ASN A 513 -13.06 -7.49 -17.30
N LEU A 514 -13.71 -6.39 -17.70
CA LEU A 514 -14.93 -6.42 -18.51
C LEU A 514 -14.70 -7.22 -19.79
N LYS A 515 -13.58 -6.97 -20.48
CA LYS A 515 -13.19 -7.74 -21.66
C LYS A 515 -12.95 -9.22 -21.33
N GLU A 516 -12.16 -9.53 -20.30
CA GLU A 516 -11.90 -10.92 -19.90
C GLU A 516 -13.19 -11.68 -19.58
N MET A 517 -14.10 -11.05 -18.83
CA MET A 517 -15.39 -11.64 -18.44
C MET A 517 -16.31 -11.82 -19.64
N ALA A 518 -16.30 -10.89 -20.60
CA ALA A 518 -17.07 -11.02 -21.84
C ALA A 518 -16.54 -12.16 -22.73
N ILE A 519 -15.20 -12.30 -22.85
CA ILE A 519 -14.57 -13.43 -23.58
C ILE A 519 -14.91 -14.76 -22.91
N ALA A 520 -14.86 -14.82 -21.58
CA ALA A 520 -15.16 -16.03 -20.81
C ALA A 520 -16.66 -16.38 -20.75
N GLY A 521 -17.55 -15.53 -21.28
CA GLY A 521 -19.00 -15.71 -21.17
C GLY A 521 -19.56 -15.48 -19.76
N ALA A 522 -18.77 -14.90 -18.85
CA ALA A 522 -19.19 -14.57 -17.49
C ALA A 522 -20.07 -13.30 -17.43
N LEU A 523 -20.08 -12.51 -18.51
CA LEU A 523 -21.05 -11.45 -18.75
C LEU A 523 -21.99 -11.88 -19.89
N CYS A 524 -23.27 -12.01 -19.57
CA CYS A 524 -24.38 -12.29 -20.46
C CYS A 524 -24.84 -11.02 -21.21
N VAL A 525 -23.90 -10.29 -21.80
CA VAL A 525 -24.15 -9.07 -22.59
C VAL A 525 -23.92 -9.32 -24.07
N GLU A 526 -24.59 -8.56 -24.93
CA GLU A 526 -24.44 -8.68 -26.37
C GLU A 526 -23.18 -7.96 -26.86
N ARG A 527 -22.73 -8.29 -28.08
CA ARG A 527 -21.60 -7.61 -28.74
C ARG A 527 -21.81 -6.09 -28.79
N ALA A 528 -23.03 -5.65 -29.08
CA ALA A 528 -23.37 -4.23 -29.15
C ALA A 528 -23.11 -3.52 -27.80
N ASP A 529 -23.44 -4.16 -26.68
CA ASP A 529 -23.21 -3.59 -25.35
C ASP A 529 -21.72 -3.43 -25.07
N VAL A 530 -20.90 -4.46 -25.33
CA VAL A 530 -19.44 -4.40 -25.11
C VAL A 530 -18.82 -3.29 -25.96
N GLU A 531 -19.13 -3.26 -27.26
CA GLU A 531 -18.62 -2.22 -28.16
C GLU A 531 -19.07 -0.82 -27.71
N SER A 532 -20.31 -0.67 -27.24
CA SER A 532 -20.84 0.61 -26.74
C SER A 532 -20.11 1.12 -25.50
N LEU A 533 -19.76 0.23 -24.56
CA LEU A 533 -19.04 0.58 -23.33
C LEU A 533 -17.59 0.98 -23.66
N PHE A 534 -16.93 0.27 -24.56
CA PHE A 534 -15.61 0.66 -25.08
C PHE A 534 -15.66 1.98 -25.85
N ALA A 535 -16.69 2.21 -26.67
CA ALA A 535 -16.91 3.48 -27.36
C ALA A 535 -17.12 4.64 -26.36
N ALA A 536 -17.89 4.42 -25.29
CA ALA A 536 -18.11 5.42 -24.25
C ALA A 536 -16.81 5.79 -23.51
N ALA A 537 -15.99 4.79 -23.15
CA ALA A 537 -14.67 5.01 -22.55
C ALA A 537 -13.74 5.80 -23.48
N ARG A 538 -13.75 5.51 -24.78
CA ARG A 538 -12.93 6.22 -25.78
C ARG A 538 -13.40 7.66 -26.05
N ALA A 539 -14.71 7.90 -25.94
CA ALA A 539 -15.32 9.22 -26.11
C ALA A 539 -15.02 10.18 -24.95
N ASN A 540 -14.47 9.67 -23.85
CA ASN A 540 -14.09 10.47 -22.70
C ASN A 540 -12.93 11.43 -23.03
N PRO A 541 -13.12 12.76 -22.87
CA PRO A 541 -12.09 13.75 -23.19
C PRO A 541 -10.88 13.70 -22.25
N LEU A 542 -11.03 13.12 -21.06
CA LEU A 542 -9.97 12.99 -20.04
C LEU A 542 -9.06 11.78 -20.30
N VAL A 543 -9.46 10.86 -21.19
CA VAL A 543 -8.66 9.67 -21.51
C VAL A 543 -7.44 10.04 -22.35
N THR A 544 -6.27 9.76 -21.80
CA THR A 544 -4.98 10.00 -22.47
C THR A 544 -4.81 9.13 -23.71
N ARG A 545 -3.93 9.54 -24.63
CA ARG A 545 -3.64 8.80 -25.86
C ARG A 545 -3.19 7.36 -25.58
N SER A 546 -2.35 7.15 -24.56
CA SER A 546 -1.85 5.82 -24.20
C SER A 546 -2.96 4.89 -23.72
N VAL A 547 -3.89 5.40 -22.90
CA VAL A 547 -5.04 4.63 -22.43
C VAL A 547 -6.00 4.33 -23.59
N ARG A 548 -6.21 5.30 -24.49
CA ARG A 548 -7.01 5.08 -25.70
C ARG A 548 -6.46 3.95 -26.56
N ALA A 549 -5.15 3.87 -26.74
CA ALA A 549 -4.51 2.75 -27.45
C ALA A 549 -4.77 1.41 -26.76
N LYS A 550 -4.70 1.34 -25.41
CA LYS A 550 -5.06 0.13 -24.67
C LYS A 550 -6.51 -0.29 -24.87
N LEU A 551 -7.45 0.66 -24.84
CA LEU A 551 -8.88 0.38 -25.07
C LEU A 551 -9.12 -0.24 -26.45
N HIS A 552 -8.47 0.28 -27.50
CA HIS A 552 -8.51 -0.32 -28.83
C HIS A 552 -7.94 -1.75 -28.84
N SER A 553 -6.78 -1.96 -28.22
CA SER A 553 -6.17 -3.29 -28.14
C SER A 553 -7.04 -4.29 -27.38
N TRP A 554 -7.65 -3.90 -26.25
CA TRP A 554 -8.51 -4.78 -25.47
C TRP A 554 -9.83 -5.09 -26.19
N LEU A 555 -10.41 -4.13 -26.89
CA LEU A 555 -11.59 -4.42 -27.72
C LEU A 555 -11.24 -5.39 -28.85
N ALA A 556 -10.07 -5.25 -29.47
CA ALA A 556 -9.61 -6.20 -30.48
C ALA A 556 -9.47 -7.63 -29.93
N ASP A 557 -8.91 -7.80 -28.72
CA ASP A 557 -8.83 -9.11 -28.06
C ASP A 557 -10.23 -9.73 -27.90
N TYR A 558 -11.23 -8.95 -27.45
CA TYR A 558 -12.63 -9.39 -27.36
C TYR A 558 -13.23 -9.75 -28.73
N LEU A 559 -12.96 -8.95 -29.76
CA LEU A 559 -13.48 -9.19 -31.10
C LEU A 559 -12.94 -10.49 -31.70
N VAL A 560 -11.66 -10.82 -31.50
CA VAL A 560 -11.09 -12.10 -31.96
C VAL A 560 -11.66 -13.26 -31.15
N LEU A 561 -11.56 -13.20 -29.82
CA LEU A 561 -11.77 -14.37 -28.97
C LEU A 561 -13.24 -14.58 -28.58
N GLY A 562 -13.96 -13.49 -28.27
CA GLY A 562 -15.36 -13.51 -27.88
C GLY A 562 -16.30 -13.46 -29.09
N ALA A 563 -16.18 -12.40 -29.91
CA ALA A 563 -17.09 -12.18 -31.04
C ALA A 563 -16.74 -12.96 -32.32
N ARG A 564 -15.54 -13.56 -32.39
CA ARG A 564 -15.00 -14.29 -33.55
C ARG A 564 -14.97 -13.47 -34.85
N ASP A 565 -14.71 -12.17 -34.74
CA ASP A 565 -14.63 -11.22 -35.84
C ASP A 565 -13.20 -10.68 -35.98
N ALA A 566 -12.36 -11.47 -36.66
CA ALA A 566 -10.95 -11.15 -36.90
C ALA A 566 -10.78 -9.89 -37.77
N ALA A 567 -11.73 -9.56 -38.64
CA ALA A 567 -11.66 -8.37 -39.50
C ALA A 567 -11.88 -7.08 -38.69
N ALA A 568 -12.89 -7.07 -37.81
CA ALA A 568 -13.12 -5.94 -36.90
C ALA A 568 -11.96 -5.79 -35.90
N ALA A 569 -11.46 -6.91 -35.36
CA ALA A 569 -10.31 -6.87 -34.46
C ALA A 569 -9.06 -6.27 -35.12
N ARG A 570 -8.84 -6.57 -36.41
CA ARG A 570 -7.74 -6.01 -37.19
C ARG A 570 -7.82 -4.48 -37.24
N ALA A 571 -9.00 -3.94 -37.53
CA ALA A 571 -9.22 -2.50 -37.58
C ALA A 571 -8.94 -1.84 -36.23
N GLU A 572 -9.38 -2.45 -35.12
CA GLU A 572 -9.12 -1.96 -33.77
C GLU A 572 -7.64 -2.01 -33.37
N LEU A 573 -6.92 -3.09 -33.72
CA LEU A 573 -5.45 -3.15 -33.51
C LEU A 573 -4.70 -2.12 -34.35
N ASP A 574 -5.10 -1.89 -35.60
CA ASP A 574 -4.48 -0.89 -36.47
C ASP A 574 -4.68 0.53 -35.90
N LEU A 575 -5.87 0.84 -35.34
CA LEU A 575 -6.12 2.08 -34.60
C LEU A 575 -5.23 2.20 -33.36
N SER A 576 -5.07 1.10 -32.60
CA SER A 576 -4.16 1.10 -31.46
C SER A 576 -2.71 1.40 -31.87
N LEU A 577 -2.24 0.80 -32.97
CA LEU A 577 -0.87 0.98 -33.47
C LEU A 577 -0.69 2.35 -34.14
N ALA A 578 -1.73 2.95 -34.72
CA ALA A 578 -1.67 4.33 -35.19
C ALA A 578 -1.41 5.32 -34.04
N ILE A 579 -1.96 5.05 -32.85
CA ILE A 579 -1.76 5.89 -31.66
C ILE A 579 -0.41 5.59 -30.98
N ALA A 580 -0.04 4.32 -30.87
CA ALA A 580 1.20 3.87 -30.23
C ALA A 580 2.00 2.93 -31.15
N PRO A 581 2.64 3.46 -32.21
CA PRO A 581 3.29 2.64 -33.24
C PRO A 581 4.37 1.73 -32.68
N TYR A 582 5.07 2.14 -31.63
CA TYR A 582 6.20 1.43 -31.06
C TYR A 582 5.83 0.41 -29.98
N ASN A 583 4.53 0.15 -29.73
CA ASN A 583 4.12 -0.81 -28.72
C ASN A 583 4.41 -2.26 -29.20
N PRO A 584 5.37 -2.97 -28.60
CA PRO A 584 5.81 -4.27 -29.11
C PRO A 584 4.74 -5.35 -28.91
N SER A 585 4.00 -5.31 -27.79
CA SER A 585 2.92 -6.25 -27.48
C SER A 585 1.80 -6.17 -28.52
N ASN A 586 1.36 -4.97 -28.89
CA ASN A 586 0.27 -4.81 -29.86
C ASN A 586 0.71 -5.16 -31.29
N ARG A 587 1.99 -4.94 -31.63
CA ARG A 587 2.55 -5.44 -32.89
C ARG A 587 2.58 -6.95 -32.93
N LEU A 588 2.99 -7.59 -31.84
CA LEU A 588 3.00 -9.06 -31.74
C LEU A 588 1.58 -9.62 -31.90
N LYS A 589 0.59 -9.03 -31.22
CA LYS A 589 -0.83 -9.37 -31.40
C LYS A 589 -1.31 -9.19 -32.84
N ARG A 590 -0.90 -8.11 -33.50
CA ARG A 590 -1.29 -7.83 -34.89
C ARG A 590 -0.65 -8.81 -35.88
N ALA A 591 0.59 -9.22 -35.64
CA ALA A 591 1.26 -10.27 -36.39
C ALA A 591 0.58 -11.63 -36.17
N GLN A 592 0.16 -11.93 -34.95
CA GLN A 592 -0.58 -13.16 -34.63
C GLN A 592 -1.92 -13.19 -35.36
N LEU A 593 -2.64 -12.07 -35.38
CA LEU A 593 -3.89 -11.93 -36.12
C LEU A 593 -3.67 -12.06 -37.64
N ALA A 594 -2.58 -11.50 -38.18
CA ALA A 594 -2.23 -11.66 -39.59
C ALA A 594 -1.99 -13.14 -39.96
N LEU A 595 -1.32 -13.91 -39.09
CA LEU A 595 -1.16 -15.35 -39.29
C LEU A 595 -2.51 -16.08 -39.26
N LEU A 596 -3.39 -15.76 -38.30
CA LEU A 596 -4.74 -16.32 -38.22
C LEU A 596 -5.57 -16.06 -39.49
N LEU A 597 -5.33 -14.91 -40.15
CA LEU A 597 -5.98 -14.53 -41.40
C LEU A 597 -5.26 -15.06 -42.67
N GLY A 598 -4.19 -15.86 -42.52
CA GLY A 598 -3.39 -16.40 -43.62
C GLY A 598 -2.45 -15.39 -44.30
N GLN A 599 -2.24 -14.22 -43.69
CA GLN A 599 -1.42 -13.12 -44.20
C GLN A 599 0.04 -13.29 -43.80
N HIS A 600 0.69 -14.35 -44.29
CA HIS A 600 2.01 -14.77 -43.81
C HIS A 600 3.15 -13.76 -44.08
N GLU A 601 3.11 -13.06 -45.22
CA GLU A 601 4.11 -12.03 -45.55
C GLU A 601 4.04 -10.84 -44.58
N GLU A 602 2.82 -10.39 -44.26
CA GLU A 602 2.58 -9.29 -43.33
C GLU A 602 3.04 -9.66 -41.92
N ALA A 603 2.71 -10.87 -41.46
CA ALA A 603 3.20 -11.39 -40.19
C ALA A 603 4.73 -11.47 -40.12
N ARG A 604 5.39 -11.95 -41.18
CA ARG A 604 6.86 -11.99 -41.26
C ARG A 604 7.49 -10.60 -41.15
N GLY A 605 6.93 -9.61 -41.86
CA GLY A 605 7.37 -8.22 -41.78
C GLY A 605 7.29 -7.67 -40.35
N MET A 606 6.14 -7.85 -39.70
CA MET A 606 5.92 -7.35 -38.33
C MET A 606 6.83 -8.04 -37.29
N LEU A 607 7.08 -9.35 -37.42
CA LEU A 607 7.99 -10.08 -36.52
C LEU A 607 9.46 -9.69 -36.72
N ALA A 608 9.87 -9.36 -37.94
CA ALA A 608 11.23 -8.89 -38.21
C ALA A 608 11.53 -7.58 -37.45
N GLU A 609 10.55 -6.67 -37.40
CA GLU A 609 10.65 -5.42 -36.63
C GLU A 609 10.71 -5.62 -35.12
N LEU A 610 10.24 -6.77 -34.62
CA LEU A 610 10.25 -7.11 -33.19
C LEU A 610 11.52 -7.82 -32.72
N SER A 611 12.45 -8.16 -33.63
CA SER A 611 13.67 -8.93 -33.31
C SER A 611 14.57 -8.31 -32.22
N ALA A 612 14.57 -6.97 -32.09
CA ALA A 612 15.32 -6.23 -31.07
C ALA A 612 14.44 -5.67 -29.93
N ALA A 613 13.14 -5.98 -29.92
CA ALA A 613 12.22 -5.45 -28.93
C ALA A 613 12.38 -6.16 -27.57
N LYS A 614 12.24 -5.39 -26.48
CA LYS A 614 12.13 -5.97 -25.13
C LYS A 614 10.71 -6.53 -24.95
N LEU A 615 10.58 -7.84 -25.10
CA LEU A 615 9.37 -8.61 -24.82
C LEU A 615 9.46 -9.26 -23.43
N ASN A 616 8.32 -9.34 -22.73
CA ASN A 616 8.21 -10.11 -21.49
C ASN A 616 8.31 -11.62 -21.78
N ARG A 617 8.36 -12.47 -20.74
CA ARG A 617 8.59 -13.91 -20.93
C ARG A 617 7.48 -14.57 -21.79
N PRO A 618 6.18 -14.41 -21.51
CA PRO A 618 5.12 -14.94 -22.37
C PRO A 618 5.17 -14.44 -23.83
N GLU A 619 5.47 -13.16 -24.02
CA GLU A 619 5.59 -12.56 -25.36
C GLU A 619 6.78 -13.11 -26.12
N ARG A 620 7.92 -13.39 -25.45
CA ARG A 620 9.08 -14.05 -26.09
C ARG A 620 8.76 -15.47 -26.52
N GLU A 621 8.03 -16.21 -25.69
CA GLU A 621 7.57 -17.56 -26.02
C GLU A 621 6.62 -17.53 -27.22
N THR A 622 5.66 -16.58 -27.22
CA THR A 622 4.73 -16.37 -28.34
C THR A 622 5.48 -15.96 -29.63
N TYR A 623 6.44 -15.04 -29.52
CA TYR A 623 7.27 -14.60 -30.64
C TYR A 623 8.06 -15.78 -31.25
N ALA A 624 8.72 -16.57 -30.42
CA ALA A 624 9.48 -17.74 -30.86
C ALA A 624 8.58 -18.80 -31.50
N GLN A 625 7.41 -19.05 -30.92
CA GLN A 625 6.41 -19.96 -31.51
C GLN A 625 5.97 -19.49 -32.89
N MET A 626 5.64 -18.21 -33.05
CA MET A 626 5.22 -17.65 -34.34
C MET A 626 6.32 -17.71 -35.41
N GLN A 627 7.58 -17.47 -35.04
CA GLN A 627 8.72 -17.64 -35.94
C GLN A 627 8.84 -19.09 -36.42
N ALA A 628 8.80 -20.05 -35.48
CA ALA A 628 8.84 -21.46 -35.82
C ALA A 628 7.66 -21.89 -36.73
N CYS A 629 6.46 -21.34 -36.49
CA CYS A 629 5.28 -21.59 -37.33
C CYS A 629 5.50 -21.12 -38.78
N LEU A 630 6.07 -19.93 -38.96
CA LEU A 630 6.33 -19.33 -40.27
C LEU A 630 7.44 -20.02 -41.07
N GLU A 631 8.36 -20.69 -40.38
CA GLU A 631 9.41 -21.51 -40.99
C GLU A 631 8.92 -22.92 -41.39
N SER A 632 7.80 -23.38 -40.83
CA SER A 632 7.22 -24.70 -41.11
C SER A 632 6.41 -24.73 -42.42
N GLN A 633 6.47 -25.84 -43.16
CA GLN A 633 5.68 -26.03 -44.41
C GLN A 633 4.16 -26.12 -44.19
N ASN A 634 3.70 -26.23 -42.94
CA ASN A 634 2.29 -26.32 -42.52
C ASN A 634 1.89 -25.15 -41.60
N ALA A 635 2.24 -23.91 -41.98
CA ALA A 635 1.94 -22.70 -41.21
C ALA A 635 0.46 -22.56 -40.79
N SER A 636 -0.48 -23.11 -41.58
CA SER A 636 -1.93 -23.09 -41.29
C SER A 636 -2.37 -23.97 -40.11
N ALA A 637 -1.58 -24.96 -39.70
CA ALA A 637 -1.92 -25.87 -38.58
C ALA A 637 -1.42 -25.38 -37.21
N CYS A 638 -0.63 -24.30 -37.18
CA CYS A 638 0.18 -23.93 -36.03
C CYS A 638 -0.59 -23.13 -34.95
N ILE A 639 -1.77 -22.58 -35.27
CA ILE A 639 -2.51 -21.64 -34.40
C ILE A 639 -3.95 -22.12 -34.15
N ALA A 640 -4.13 -23.41 -33.89
CA ALA A 640 -5.43 -24.01 -33.56
C ALA A 640 -5.62 -24.29 -32.05
N LYS A 641 -4.82 -23.66 -31.17
CA LYS A 641 -5.00 -23.74 -29.71
C LYS A 641 -5.08 -22.37 -29.08
#